data_AF-A0A3R7FK19-F1
#
_entry.id   AF-A0A3R7FK19-F1
#
_cell.length_a   1.000
_cell.length_b   1.000
_cell.length_c   1.000
_cell.angle_alpha   90.00
_cell.angle_beta   90.00
_cell.angle_gamma   90.00
#
_symmetry.space_group_name_H-M   'P 1'
#
loop_
_entity.id
_entity.type
_entity.pdbx_description
1 polymer ?
#
loop_
_entity_poly.entity_id
_entity_poly.type
_entity_poly.pdbx_seq_one_letter_code
_entity_poly.pdbx_strand_id
1 'polypeptide(L)'
;MHQITVWGCIVAQLRNLATSDKLTSLYGSEAPLFYGVDVNCGDDLVATVVRCSVFTMKSPPLSESQFGVQCPSCAHGPMLSLATQPTKYVCSAFRRQGDCERDRIAAQNPISNTRWPVDRLRSSSPCRRGYCLDCDSVFLVTSENPDHRLHQCQIGLTDELLNMPTYLLTPLEKSESNAQYLYSLDTLNELYSVLHQLNIQFVVCVGCPRLHEFIQLERRIKAQKIDSYLLDIDFRLQYFHKRHFSRYNMVNNYFFSCEHRSQFQQFCQHVDGNGLIFCDPPFAAPLRLLLDQLARLGDMLPTPDTPNSDSHGVFPVMITLPHFFDRKLKKINPLFTLLDYKVTYTNHRRFDGGASTETTQSGRRRDSVVRIFTNLPASMVQPPERLKSQFRYCQPCSRYSTLNNRHCCLCGRCPTKHGRTYRHCKHCARCVPPNRKHCFQCGRCVRQQMQLLRALRTSRYIVNDPLKACVFVPSIDLLNGLSSNFAHSPQALSTLPWWDGGVNHLLFGMLRGKYSVFFGKAIIAHAAHSKWTYRPTFDVSIPAYNPLYDIAPSSAANTHILTVLPVTNTDPATIRQLLLAYRIPTFPGNASVLVLDPILPSSQSYGTRSASVSISPYDSPSRTIVNYGEALARSLFCLIIQIPPVGQFALFDSMNAGCIPVIADDNFILPFSEVLDWSKIAIRVRHSELHKIVTTLTSFTSEEIAQFQRQVKFIFNRYFSTIEKIVHTTLDIINDRVFPYYARSYVQWNSPDYVENALPPAPLLFYPPRSSVHGRLTALIRARDHFGLLHQLLLKLQLASSLHRIVVLWTNPKIPIPNPSLWPALRVPLTVLPFSQLIHGRYYPFAQIDTEAVLSLDDSTCLPELQQIEAGFELWCHNPDRLIGLTNGTIVSSAQKASEEAPFLSAVFGLTIFHKHYLHSYAELLSSTAIRPVNQTGACEELLMNWLIIQLSGRPVLTVRDSRLTRASPASCHLQSSMVCWKDLSATHPYFTPILSRGRAFRIAPWTVSSFD
;
A
#
# COMPACT_ATOMS: atom_id res chain seq x y z
N MET A 1 38.92 24.60 16.38
CA MET A 1 39.80 23.76 15.54
C MET A 1 38.96 23.23 14.39
N HIS A 2 38.69 24.03 13.36
CA HIS A 2 39.52 24.36 12.19
C HIS A 2 39.57 23.26 11.11
N GLN A 3 38.92 23.60 9.99
CA GLN A 3 38.98 23.03 8.63
C GLN A 3 38.41 21.61 8.52
N ILE A 4 37.30 21.37 7.81
CA ILE A 4 37.18 21.50 6.36
C ILE A 4 35.88 22.25 5.98
N THR A 5 36.09 23.51 5.59
CA THR A 5 35.25 24.25 4.64
C THR A 5 35.81 23.96 3.23
N VAL A 6 35.07 24.37 2.20
CA VAL A 6 35.38 24.33 0.75
C VAL A 6 34.90 23.05 0.03
N TRP A 7 33.70 23.13 -0.55
CA TRP A 7 33.40 22.93 -1.99
C TRP A 7 31.88 22.90 -2.22
N GLY A 8 31.24 24.06 -2.01
CA GLY A 8 29.96 24.41 -2.61
C GLY A 8 30.20 25.55 -3.59
N CYS A 9 30.68 25.24 -4.80
CA CYS A 9 30.75 26.21 -5.91
C CYS A 9 30.98 25.61 -7.33
N ILE A 10 30.84 24.30 -7.56
CA ILE A 10 30.93 23.74 -8.93
C ILE A 10 29.82 22.70 -9.19
N VAL A 11 28.57 23.15 -9.37
CA VAL A 11 27.55 22.41 -10.15
C VAL A 11 26.68 23.35 -11.02
N ALA A 12 26.85 24.67 -10.94
CA ALA A 12 26.16 25.64 -11.81
C ALA A 12 26.95 26.05 -13.06
N GLN A 13 28.09 25.41 -13.37
CA GLN A 13 28.99 25.82 -14.46
C GLN A 13 29.56 24.65 -15.29
N LEU A 14 28.76 23.61 -15.54
CA LEU A 14 29.03 22.60 -16.59
C LEU A 14 27.75 22.28 -17.40
N ARG A 15 26.98 23.33 -17.72
CA ARG A 15 26.11 23.37 -18.91
C ARG A 15 26.83 24.26 -19.92
N ASN A 16 27.10 23.72 -21.10
CA ASN A 16 27.81 24.30 -22.25
C ASN A 16 29.32 24.05 -22.28
N LEU A 17 29.71 22.91 -22.87
CA LEU A 17 30.82 22.75 -23.84
C LEU A 17 31.02 21.24 -24.13
N ALA A 18 30.31 20.74 -25.15
CA ALA A 18 30.73 19.60 -26.01
C ALA A 18 29.66 19.36 -27.08
N THR A 19 29.64 20.24 -28.09
CA THR A 19 29.08 19.93 -29.41
C THR A 19 30.24 19.51 -30.32
N SER A 20 30.29 18.25 -30.74
CA SER A 20 30.68 17.83 -32.10
C SER A 20 30.77 16.29 -32.18
N ASP A 21 29.98 15.73 -33.08
CA ASP A 21 30.25 14.62 -34.00
C ASP A 21 31.04 13.36 -33.59
N LYS A 22 30.47 12.24 -34.06
CA LYS A 22 30.99 10.85 -34.18
C LYS A 22 30.62 9.90 -33.03
N LEU A 23 29.53 9.15 -33.24
CA LEU A 23 29.57 7.68 -33.37
C LEU A 23 28.16 7.13 -33.62
N THR A 24 27.71 7.26 -34.87
CA THR A 24 26.79 6.32 -35.51
C THR A 24 27.55 5.02 -35.81
N SER A 25 27.50 4.05 -34.91
CA SER A 25 27.56 2.61 -35.19
C SER A 25 27.68 1.85 -33.88
N LEU A 26 27.02 0.69 -33.80
CA LEU A 26 27.05 -0.29 -32.70
C LEU A 26 26.04 -0.01 -31.58
N TYR A 27 24.78 -0.37 -31.83
CA TYR A 27 24.08 -1.40 -31.06
C TYR A 27 22.81 -1.77 -31.85
N GLY A 28 22.97 -2.77 -32.72
CA GLY A 28 21.86 -3.54 -33.23
C GLY A 28 21.37 -4.54 -32.17
N SER A 29 20.17 -5.04 -32.42
CA SER A 29 19.61 -6.31 -31.94
C SER A 29 19.36 -6.50 -30.44
N GLU A 30 18.08 -6.72 -30.16
CA GLU A 30 17.57 -7.74 -29.22
C GLU A 30 17.65 -7.43 -27.72
N ALA A 31 16.67 -6.64 -27.26
CA ALA A 31 16.18 -6.76 -25.88
C ALA A 31 15.12 -7.88 -25.81
N PRO A 32 15.31 -8.94 -25.00
CA PRO A 32 14.29 -9.95 -24.77
C PRO A 32 13.19 -9.37 -23.87
N LEU A 33 11.97 -9.27 -24.42
CA LEU A 33 10.74 -9.07 -23.65
C LEU A 33 10.53 -10.28 -22.73
N PHE A 34 10.97 -10.15 -21.48
CA PHE A 34 10.62 -11.04 -20.38
C PHE A 34 9.12 -10.91 -20.05
N TYR A 35 8.28 -11.76 -20.64
CA TYR A 35 6.93 -12.03 -20.13
C TYR A 35 6.98 -13.19 -19.13
N GLY A 36 7.53 -12.92 -17.95
CA GLY A 36 7.23 -13.72 -16.76
C GLY A 36 5.82 -13.39 -16.27
N VAL A 37 5.01 -14.40 -15.97
CA VAL A 37 3.70 -14.23 -15.34
C VAL A 37 3.90 -13.68 -13.94
N ASP A 38 3.88 -12.35 -13.84
CA ASP A 38 3.80 -11.64 -12.58
C ASP A 38 2.40 -11.83 -12.00
N VAL A 39 2.35 -12.33 -10.77
CA VAL A 39 1.12 -12.61 -10.03
C VAL A 39 0.58 -11.28 -9.50
N ASN A 40 0.01 -10.49 -10.40
CA ASN A 40 -0.78 -9.31 -10.02
C ASN A 40 -2.18 -9.76 -9.59
N CYS A 41 -2.36 -9.89 -8.28
CA CYS A 41 -3.67 -9.88 -7.64
C CYS A 41 -4.26 -8.46 -7.70
N GLY A 42 -4.86 -8.10 -8.83
CA GLY A 42 -5.67 -6.90 -8.99
C GLY A 42 -7.05 -7.27 -9.50
N ASP A 43 -8.06 -7.23 -8.62
CA ASP A 43 -9.40 -6.87 -9.09
C ASP A 43 -9.40 -5.33 -9.11
N ASP A 44 -9.63 -4.75 -10.29
CA ASP A 44 -10.05 -3.42 -10.78
C ASP A 44 -9.61 -2.09 -10.13
N LEU A 45 -8.93 -1.28 -10.96
CA LEU A 45 -8.93 0.19 -11.01
C LEU A 45 -10.21 0.70 -11.69
N VAL A 46 -10.56 1.96 -11.40
CA VAL A 46 -11.71 2.72 -11.90
C VAL A 46 -11.87 2.61 -13.41
N ALA A 47 -13.14 2.51 -13.83
CA ALA A 47 -13.57 2.58 -15.22
C ALA A 47 -13.08 3.87 -15.89
N THR A 48 -12.02 3.75 -16.68
CA THR A 48 -11.97 4.40 -17.98
C THR A 48 -12.44 3.33 -18.96
N VAL A 49 -13.48 3.62 -19.74
CA VAL A 49 -13.94 2.75 -20.83
C VAL A 49 -12.83 2.69 -21.89
N VAL A 50 -11.81 1.88 -21.64
CA VAL A 50 -11.06 1.23 -22.69
C VAL A 50 -11.73 -0.13 -22.81
N ARG A 51 -12.48 -0.32 -23.91
CA ARG A 51 -12.98 -1.64 -24.30
C ARG A 51 -11.79 -2.62 -24.26
N CYS A 52 -11.69 -3.41 -23.20
CA CYS A 52 -10.94 -4.65 -23.23
C CYS A 52 -11.68 -5.53 -24.22
N SER A 53 -11.26 -5.49 -25.48
CA SER A 53 -11.65 -6.48 -26.48
C SER A 53 -11.26 -7.85 -25.92
N VAL A 54 -12.26 -8.57 -25.44
CA VAL A 54 -12.17 -10.01 -25.22
C VAL A 54 -11.75 -10.59 -26.57
N PHE A 55 -10.50 -11.06 -26.68
CA PHE A 55 -10.02 -11.74 -27.89
C PHE A 55 -10.80 -13.05 -28.03
N THR A 56 -11.88 -13.02 -28.79
CA THR A 56 -12.70 -14.17 -29.15
C THR A 56 -12.08 -14.87 -30.35
N MET A 57 -11.10 -15.73 -30.11
CA MET A 57 -10.63 -16.64 -31.17
C MET A 57 -11.78 -17.58 -31.58
N LYS A 58 -12.15 -17.56 -32.85
CA LYS A 58 -13.17 -18.44 -33.43
C LYS A 58 -12.46 -19.55 -34.21
N SER A 59 -12.89 -20.79 -34.03
CA SER A 59 -12.58 -21.84 -35.01
C SER A 59 -13.34 -21.53 -36.31
N PRO A 60 -12.75 -21.69 -37.50
CA PRO A 60 -13.53 -21.72 -38.72
C PRO A 60 -14.49 -22.93 -38.68
N PRO A 61 -15.74 -22.80 -39.15
CA PRO A 61 -16.64 -23.93 -39.30
C PRO A 61 -16.06 -24.91 -40.32
N LEU A 62 -15.90 -26.18 -39.93
CA LEU A 62 -15.61 -27.28 -40.84
C LEU A 62 -16.92 -27.73 -41.49
N SER A 63 -17.47 -26.87 -42.36
CA SER A 63 -18.45 -27.23 -43.39
C SER A 63 -18.22 -26.29 -44.57
N GLU A 64 -18.09 -26.88 -45.74
CA GLU A 64 -17.48 -26.34 -46.94
C GLU A 64 -18.12 -25.07 -47.55
N SER A 65 -17.29 -24.39 -48.36
CA SER A 65 -17.58 -23.91 -49.72
C SER A 65 -18.70 -22.88 -49.96
N GLN A 66 -18.60 -21.68 -49.38
CA GLN A 66 -19.24 -20.51 -50.01
C GLN A 66 -18.30 -19.31 -50.26
N PHE A 67 -17.12 -19.26 -49.67
CA PHE A 67 -16.11 -18.23 -49.98
C PHE A 67 -14.72 -18.87 -49.87
N GLY A 68 -14.03 -19.09 -50.99
CA GLY A 68 -12.78 -19.85 -51.11
C GLY A 68 -11.55 -19.24 -50.41
N VAL A 69 -11.58 -19.11 -49.08
CA VAL A 69 -10.42 -18.70 -48.28
C VAL A 69 -9.91 -19.91 -47.48
N GLN A 70 -8.86 -20.56 -47.98
CA GLN A 70 -8.15 -21.60 -47.24
C GLN A 70 -7.56 -21.00 -45.95
N CYS A 71 -7.90 -21.57 -44.80
CA CYS A 71 -7.27 -21.20 -43.53
C CYS A 71 -5.80 -21.67 -43.55
N PRO A 72 -4.82 -20.80 -43.29
CA PRO A 72 -3.42 -21.20 -43.28
C PRO A 72 -3.17 -22.26 -42.19
N SER A 73 -2.40 -23.27 -42.54
CA SER A 73 -2.01 -24.37 -41.66
C SER A 73 -0.54 -24.22 -41.26
N CYS A 74 -0.20 -24.74 -40.09
CA CYS A 74 1.18 -24.92 -39.64
C CYS A 74 1.45 -26.42 -39.43
N ALA A 75 2.65 -26.78 -38.96
CA ALA A 75 3.01 -28.17 -38.65
C ALA A 75 2.12 -28.82 -37.57
N HIS A 76 1.35 -28.03 -36.83
CA HIS A 76 0.45 -28.47 -35.75
C HIS A 76 -1.03 -28.39 -36.15
N GLY A 77 -1.31 -28.34 -37.45
CA GLY A 77 -2.66 -28.29 -38.02
C GLY A 77 -3.15 -26.87 -38.33
N PRO A 78 -4.47 -26.68 -38.48
CA PRO A 78 -5.07 -25.37 -38.78
C PRO A 78 -4.69 -24.32 -37.74
N MET A 79 -4.29 -23.13 -38.21
CA MET A 79 -3.93 -22.01 -37.36
C MET A 79 -5.18 -21.29 -36.82
N LEU A 80 -5.02 -20.58 -35.70
CA LEU A 80 -6.10 -19.80 -35.08
C LEU A 80 -6.06 -18.34 -35.58
N SER A 81 -7.22 -17.78 -35.92
CA SER A 81 -7.35 -16.37 -36.26
C SER A 81 -7.49 -15.49 -35.00
N LEU A 82 -6.84 -14.33 -35.01
CA LEU A 82 -6.96 -13.35 -33.94
C LEU A 82 -8.22 -12.48 -34.13
N ALA A 83 -9.10 -12.46 -33.13
CA ALA A 83 -10.37 -11.72 -33.18
C ALA A 83 -10.21 -10.22 -33.51
N THR A 84 -9.10 -9.61 -33.08
CA THR A 84 -8.81 -8.19 -33.28
C THR A 84 -8.14 -7.89 -34.62
N GLN A 85 -7.59 -8.91 -35.28
CA GLN A 85 -6.87 -8.82 -36.55
C GLN A 85 -7.15 -10.11 -37.33
N PRO A 86 -8.30 -10.22 -38.01
CA PRO A 86 -8.73 -11.46 -38.66
C PRO A 86 -7.79 -11.95 -39.78
N THR A 87 -6.89 -11.09 -40.25
CA THR A 87 -5.83 -11.39 -41.22
C THR A 87 -4.57 -12.01 -40.59
N LYS A 88 -4.46 -12.04 -39.26
CA LYS A 88 -3.28 -12.54 -38.54
C LYS A 88 -3.59 -13.89 -37.89
N TYR A 89 -2.81 -14.90 -38.28
CA TYR A 89 -2.95 -16.27 -37.81
C TYR A 89 -1.79 -16.66 -36.88
N VAL A 90 -2.09 -17.46 -35.86
CA VAL A 90 -1.10 -17.98 -34.92
C VAL A 90 -1.21 -19.49 -34.77
N CYS A 91 -0.12 -20.15 -34.41
CA CYS A 91 -0.11 -21.58 -34.13
C CYS A 91 -1.12 -21.89 -32.99
N SER A 92 -1.86 -23.00 -33.13
CA SER A 92 -2.85 -23.45 -32.15
C SER A 92 -2.23 -24.09 -30.90
N ALA A 93 -1.03 -24.66 -31.03
CA ALA A 93 -0.33 -25.36 -29.96
C ALA A 93 0.75 -24.52 -29.25
N PHE A 94 1.49 -23.69 -30.00
CA PHE A 94 2.64 -22.94 -29.48
C PHE A 94 2.44 -21.44 -29.56
N ARG A 95 2.83 -20.71 -28.51
CA ARG A 95 2.63 -19.24 -28.43
C ARG A 95 3.64 -18.44 -29.25
N ARG A 96 4.89 -18.90 -29.35
CA ARG A 96 5.95 -18.24 -30.13
C ARG A 96 6.15 -18.97 -31.45
N GLN A 97 6.34 -18.21 -32.52
CA GLN A 97 6.59 -18.75 -33.85
C GLN A 97 7.86 -19.62 -33.90
N GLY A 98 8.90 -19.25 -33.15
CA GLY A 98 10.14 -20.05 -33.05
C GLY A 98 9.98 -21.41 -32.36
N ASP A 99 9.00 -21.57 -31.45
CA ASP A 99 8.74 -22.86 -30.80
C ASP A 99 8.02 -23.83 -31.73
N CYS A 100 7.07 -23.31 -32.52
CA CYS A 100 6.38 -24.07 -33.56
C CYS A 100 7.39 -24.63 -34.58
N GLU A 101 8.34 -23.81 -35.03
CA GLU A 101 9.35 -24.26 -36.00
C GLU A 101 10.35 -25.27 -35.42
N ARG A 102 10.78 -25.08 -34.17
CA ARG A 102 11.68 -26.04 -33.49
C ARG A 102 11.04 -27.41 -33.33
N ASP A 103 9.76 -27.48 -32.93
CA ASP A 103 9.03 -28.74 -32.80
C ASP A 103 8.82 -29.42 -34.17
N ARG A 104 8.55 -28.62 -35.23
CA ARG A 104 8.46 -29.12 -36.61
C ARG A 104 9.77 -29.79 -37.04
N ILE A 105 10.90 -29.10 -36.86
CA ILE A 105 12.23 -29.61 -37.23
C ILE A 105 12.57 -30.87 -36.43
N ALA A 106 12.31 -30.87 -35.12
CA ALA A 106 12.58 -32.03 -34.26
C ALA A 106 11.79 -33.27 -34.68
N ALA A 107 10.51 -33.10 -35.04
CA ALA A 107 9.66 -34.21 -35.48
C ALA A 107 9.97 -34.74 -36.89
N GLN A 108 10.52 -33.91 -37.78
CA GLN A 108 10.86 -34.29 -39.16
C GLN A 108 12.30 -34.82 -39.30
N ASN A 109 13.13 -34.70 -38.26
CA ASN A 109 14.53 -35.10 -38.33
C ASN A 109 14.67 -36.64 -38.39
N PRO A 110 15.26 -37.23 -39.45
CA PRO A 110 15.44 -38.68 -39.60
C PRO A 110 16.23 -39.34 -38.46
N ILE A 111 17.06 -38.55 -37.77
CA ILE A 111 17.87 -38.97 -36.62
C ILE A 111 16.96 -39.40 -35.43
N SER A 112 15.71 -38.96 -35.36
CA SER A 112 14.78 -39.32 -34.28
C SER A 112 14.53 -40.84 -34.18
N ASN A 113 14.43 -41.57 -35.30
CA ASN A 113 14.31 -43.04 -35.31
C ASN A 113 15.56 -43.75 -34.75
N THR A 114 16.72 -43.09 -34.79
CA THR A 114 17.97 -43.62 -34.21
C THR A 114 18.12 -43.31 -32.73
N ARG A 115 17.44 -42.28 -32.22
CA ARG A 115 17.48 -41.87 -30.80
C ARG A 115 16.63 -42.74 -29.89
N TRP A 116 15.52 -43.30 -30.39
CA TRP A 116 14.63 -44.15 -29.60
C TRP A 116 14.29 -45.49 -30.27
N PRO A 117 15.27 -46.39 -30.51
CA PRO A 117 15.05 -47.71 -31.11
C PRO A 117 14.45 -48.72 -30.10
N VAL A 118 13.30 -48.39 -29.51
CA VAL A 118 12.69 -49.13 -28.40
C VAL A 118 12.44 -50.61 -28.75
N ASP A 119 12.07 -50.94 -29.99
CA ASP A 119 11.86 -52.35 -30.38
C ASP A 119 13.17 -53.15 -30.34
N ARG A 120 14.26 -52.57 -30.87
CA ARG A 120 15.60 -53.21 -30.83
C ARG A 120 16.10 -53.37 -29.39
N LEU A 121 15.78 -52.40 -28.53
CA LEU A 121 16.08 -52.48 -27.10
C LEU A 121 15.33 -53.64 -26.43
N ARG A 122 14.02 -53.79 -26.69
CA ARG A 122 13.21 -54.87 -26.13
C ARG A 122 13.69 -56.26 -26.54
N SER A 123 14.33 -56.40 -27.71
CA SER A 123 14.95 -57.66 -28.16
C SER A 123 16.26 -58.03 -27.45
N SER A 124 16.83 -57.15 -26.62
CA SER A 124 18.11 -57.35 -25.91
C SER A 124 17.92 -57.61 -24.42
N SER A 125 18.94 -58.09 -23.70
CA SER A 125 18.86 -58.27 -22.24
C SER A 125 18.81 -56.92 -21.49
N PRO A 126 18.03 -56.77 -20.39
CA PRO A 126 17.89 -55.50 -19.66
C PRO A 126 19.22 -54.85 -19.26
N CYS A 127 20.21 -55.64 -18.85
CA CYS A 127 21.55 -55.16 -18.47
C CYS A 127 22.31 -54.45 -19.61
N ARG A 128 21.93 -54.69 -20.87
CA ARG A 128 22.54 -54.07 -22.06
C ARG A 128 21.77 -52.84 -22.55
N ARG A 129 20.73 -52.39 -21.84
CA ARG A 129 19.89 -51.27 -22.24
C ARG A 129 20.29 -50.03 -21.42
N GLY A 130 20.49 -48.90 -22.08
CA GLY A 130 20.86 -47.63 -21.44
C GLY A 130 20.02 -46.45 -21.94
N TYR A 131 19.87 -45.43 -21.09
CA TYR A 131 19.32 -44.11 -21.43
C TYR A 131 20.33 -43.04 -21.08
N CYS A 132 20.59 -42.13 -22.01
CA CYS A 132 21.49 -41.00 -21.83
C CYS A 132 20.68 -39.72 -21.62
N LEU A 133 20.87 -39.06 -20.48
CA LEU A 133 20.19 -37.80 -20.15
C LEU A 133 20.67 -36.65 -21.04
N ASP A 134 21.98 -36.56 -21.30
CA ASP A 134 22.56 -35.47 -22.09
C ASP A 134 22.14 -35.52 -23.58
N CYS A 135 21.98 -36.72 -24.13
CA CYS A 135 21.56 -36.93 -25.52
C CYS A 135 20.04 -37.06 -25.70
N ASP A 136 19.28 -37.19 -24.60
CA ASP A 136 17.87 -37.60 -24.58
C ASP A 136 17.59 -38.80 -25.51
N SER A 137 18.37 -39.88 -25.36
CA SER A 137 18.32 -41.05 -26.25
C SER A 137 18.48 -42.37 -25.50
N VAL A 138 17.81 -43.42 -25.99
CA VAL A 138 18.00 -44.81 -25.50
C VAL A 138 18.93 -45.58 -26.43
N PHE A 139 19.84 -46.37 -25.88
CA PHE A 139 20.91 -47.03 -26.61
C PHE A 139 21.25 -48.41 -26.04
N LEU A 140 21.91 -49.25 -26.84
CA LEU A 140 22.46 -50.52 -26.38
C LEU A 140 23.90 -50.32 -25.88
N VAL A 141 24.17 -50.82 -24.68
CA VAL A 141 25.51 -50.82 -24.08
C VAL A 141 26.36 -51.83 -24.86
N THR A 142 27.27 -51.29 -25.68
CA THR A 142 28.32 -52.01 -26.39
C THR A 142 29.67 -51.44 -25.97
N SER A 143 30.73 -52.23 -26.10
CA SER A 143 32.12 -51.82 -25.84
C SER A 143 32.60 -50.64 -26.72
N GLU A 144 31.87 -50.35 -27.80
CA GLU A 144 32.21 -49.43 -28.88
C GLU A 144 31.31 -48.17 -28.98
N ASN A 145 30.58 -47.78 -27.93
CA ASN A 145 29.89 -46.49 -27.88
C ASN A 145 30.73 -45.45 -27.10
N PRO A 146 31.75 -44.81 -27.73
CA PRO A 146 32.64 -43.85 -27.04
C PRO A 146 31.90 -42.60 -26.56
N ASP A 147 30.83 -42.19 -27.26
CA ASP A 147 30.14 -40.91 -27.05
C ASP A 147 29.38 -40.84 -25.72
N HIS A 148 29.01 -41.98 -25.11
CA HIS A 148 28.23 -42.02 -23.87
C HIS A 148 29.07 -42.28 -22.61
N ARG A 149 30.39 -42.42 -22.73
CA ARG A 149 31.28 -42.72 -21.57
C ARG A 149 31.37 -41.56 -20.57
N LEU A 150 31.22 -40.33 -21.04
CA LEU A 150 31.28 -39.10 -20.24
C LEU A 150 29.90 -38.50 -19.94
N HIS A 151 28.83 -39.11 -20.44
CA HIS A 151 27.46 -38.62 -20.27
C HIS A 151 26.78 -39.26 -19.07
N GLN A 152 25.78 -38.57 -18.51
CA GLN A 152 24.95 -39.10 -17.45
C GLN A 152 23.99 -40.15 -18.02
N CYS A 153 24.31 -41.43 -17.79
CA CYS A 153 23.56 -42.55 -18.33
C CYS A 153 22.95 -43.43 -17.23
N GLN A 154 21.71 -43.86 -17.43
CA GLN A 154 21.06 -44.91 -16.64
C GLN A 154 21.12 -46.23 -17.40
N ILE A 155 21.82 -47.23 -16.86
CA ILE A 155 21.98 -48.57 -17.44
C ILE A 155 21.06 -49.56 -16.72
N GLY A 156 20.63 -50.62 -17.41
CA GLY A 156 19.79 -51.66 -16.82
C GLY A 156 18.29 -51.38 -16.98
N LEU A 157 17.87 -50.82 -18.12
CA LEU A 157 16.46 -50.47 -18.33
C LEU A 157 15.59 -51.74 -18.42
N THR A 158 14.64 -51.89 -17.51
CA THR A 158 13.70 -53.02 -17.53
C THR A 158 12.55 -52.77 -18.51
N ASP A 159 11.80 -53.82 -18.84
CA ASP A 159 10.62 -53.66 -19.69
C ASP A 159 9.51 -52.85 -19.01
N GLU A 160 9.41 -52.90 -17.67
CA GLU A 160 8.49 -52.07 -16.89
C GLU A 160 8.82 -50.59 -17.04
N LEU A 161 10.10 -50.21 -16.94
CA LEU A 161 10.53 -48.82 -17.10
C LEU A 161 10.30 -48.31 -18.53
N LEU A 162 10.50 -49.17 -19.54
CA LEU A 162 10.19 -48.86 -20.95
C LEU A 162 8.68 -48.71 -21.22
N ASN A 163 7.81 -49.24 -20.36
CA ASN A 163 6.36 -49.02 -20.43
C ASN A 163 5.92 -47.75 -19.69
N MET A 164 6.83 -47.13 -18.93
CA MET A 164 6.58 -45.93 -18.12
C MET A 164 7.54 -44.79 -18.55
N PRO A 165 7.52 -44.36 -19.84
CA PRO A 165 8.50 -43.41 -20.36
C PRO A 165 8.53 -42.07 -19.63
N THR A 166 7.46 -41.63 -18.97
CA THR A 166 7.49 -40.38 -18.15
C THR A 166 8.37 -40.44 -16.90
N TYR A 167 8.85 -41.62 -16.50
CA TYR A 167 9.86 -41.79 -15.44
C TYR A 167 11.29 -41.83 -16.01
N LEU A 168 11.42 -41.99 -17.33
CA LEU A 168 12.70 -42.06 -18.04
C LEU A 168 13.03 -40.73 -18.72
N LEU A 169 12.09 -40.22 -19.53
CA LEU A 169 12.25 -39.02 -20.34
C LEU A 169 12.25 -37.76 -19.47
N THR A 170 13.11 -36.80 -19.82
CA THR A 170 13.07 -35.47 -19.19
C THR A 170 11.76 -34.76 -19.53
N PRO A 171 11.02 -34.22 -18.54
CA PRO A 171 9.74 -33.55 -18.76
C PRO A 171 9.92 -32.22 -19.51
N LEU A 172 9.01 -31.93 -20.44
CA LEU A 172 9.00 -30.66 -21.20
C LEU A 172 8.29 -29.56 -20.40
N GLU A 173 8.97 -29.03 -19.38
CA GLU A 173 8.38 -28.15 -18.36
C GLU A 173 8.11 -26.70 -18.80
N LYS A 174 8.59 -26.28 -19.98
CA LYS A 174 8.40 -24.90 -20.47
C LYS A 174 6.91 -24.57 -20.55
N SER A 175 6.47 -23.64 -19.70
CA SER A 175 5.05 -23.27 -19.53
C SER A 175 4.41 -22.63 -20.77
N GLU A 176 5.23 -22.12 -21.70
CA GLU A 176 4.79 -21.46 -22.93
C GLU A 176 4.61 -22.42 -24.12
N SER A 177 5.08 -23.66 -23.99
CA SER A 177 5.00 -24.70 -25.01
C SER A 177 4.18 -25.89 -24.51
N ASN A 178 4.82 -26.88 -23.89
CA ASN A 178 4.23 -28.17 -23.55
C ASN A 178 3.67 -28.19 -22.12
N ALA A 179 4.27 -27.43 -21.20
CA ALA A 179 3.89 -27.34 -19.79
C ALA A 179 3.60 -28.70 -19.14
N GLN A 180 4.48 -29.69 -19.37
CA GLN A 180 4.26 -31.07 -18.95
C GLN A 180 4.47 -31.22 -17.44
N TYR A 181 3.36 -31.17 -16.69
CA TYR A 181 3.35 -31.44 -15.25
C TYR A 181 2.88 -32.86 -15.01
N LEU A 182 3.70 -33.65 -14.32
CA LEU A 182 3.49 -35.08 -14.17
C LEU A 182 2.92 -35.41 -12.78
N TYR A 183 1.78 -36.11 -12.73
CA TYR A 183 1.09 -36.46 -11.48
C TYR A 183 1.98 -37.20 -10.48
N SER A 184 1.74 -36.95 -9.20
CA SER A 184 2.31 -37.73 -8.10
C SER A 184 1.66 -39.11 -8.00
N LEU A 185 2.39 -40.06 -7.41
CA LEU A 185 1.89 -41.41 -7.18
C LEU A 185 0.65 -41.42 -6.27
N ASP A 186 0.59 -40.53 -5.27
CA ASP A 186 -0.60 -40.37 -4.41
C ASP A 186 -1.84 -40.01 -5.25
N THR A 187 -1.71 -39.02 -6.16
CA THR A 187 -2.80 -38.60 -7.05
C THR A 187 -3.20 -39.72 -8.00
N LEU A 188 -2.25 -40.45 -8.59
CA LEU A 188 -2.55 -41.55 -9.53
C LEU A 188 -3.36 -42.66 -8.86
N ASN A 189 -3.00 -43.07 -7.65
CA ASN A 189 -3.76 -44.05 -6.87
C ASN A 189 -5.16 -43.55 -6.55
N GLU A 190 -5.29 -42.28 -6.16
CA GLU A 190 -6.57 -41.65 -5.85
C GLU A 190 -7.49 -41.57 -7.08
N LEU A 191 -6.96 -41.15 -8.23
CA LEU A 191 -7.68 -41.11 -9.50
C LEU A 191 -8.12 -42.51 -9.95
N TYR A 192 -7.23 -43.50 -9.88
CA TYR A 192 -7.54 -44.88 -10.25
C TYR A 192 -8.65 -45.48 -9.37
N SER A 193 -8.63 -45.22 -8.07
CA SER A 193 -9.71 -45.60 -7.15
C SER A 193 -11.06 -44.99 -7.55
N VAL A 194 -11.08 -43.74 -8.02
CA VAL A 194 -12.31 -43.08 -8.48
C VAL A 194 -12.81 -43.72 -9.78
N LEU A 195 -11.93 -44.02 -10.73
CA LEU A 195 -12.30 -44.69 -11.98
C LEU A 195 -12.95 -46.06 -11.74
N HIS A 196 -12.39 -46.83 -10.80
CA HIS A 196 -12.93 -48.13 -10.42
C HIS A 196 -14.29 -48.00 -9.72
N GLN A 197 -14.48 -47.01 -8.84
CA GLN A 197 -15.76 -46.74 -8.17
C GLN A 197 -16.87 -46.32 -9.16
N LEU A 198 -16.48 -45.65 -10.25
CA LEU A 198 -17.39 -45.24 -11.33
C LEU A 198 -17.66 -46.35 -12.35
N ASN A 199 -17.10 -47.55 -12.17
CA ASN A 199 -17.22 -48.69 -13.08
C ASN A 199 -16.83 -48.35 -14.55
N ILE A 200 -15.75 -47.59 -14.70
CA ILE A 200 -15.19 -47.21 -16.02
C ILE A 200 -14.40 -48.38 -16.61
N GLN A 201 -14.67 -48.72 -17.87
CA GLN A 201 -13.98 -49.80 -18.60
C GLN A 201 -12.85 -49.28 -19.49
N PHE A 202 -12.93 -48.04 -19.96
CA PHE A 202 -11.84 -47.42 -20.72
C PHE A 202 -11.70 -45.92 -20.48
N VAL A 203 -10.47 -45.42 -20.58
CA VAL A 203 -10.15 -44.00 -20.40
C VAL A 203 -9.36 -43.45 -21.59
N VAL A 204 -9.89 -42.40 -22.22
CA VAL A 204 -9.15 -41.61 -23.21
C VAL A 204 -8.39 -40.51 -22.47
N CYS A 205 -7.07 -40.66 -22.40
CA CYS A 205 -6.15 -39.77 -21.71
C CYS A 205 -5.68 -38.67 -22.67
N VAL A 206 -6.09 -37.42 -22.45
CA VAL A 206 -5.68 -36.26 -23.26
C VAL A 206 -4.67 -35.42 -22.49
N GLY A 207 -3.41 -35.44 -22.92
CA GLY A 207 -2.34 -34.67 -22.26
C GLY A 207 -1.93 -35.17 -20.86
N CYS A 208 -2.31 -36.39 -20.49
CA CYS A 208 -2.03 -36.97 -19.16
C CYS A 208 -1.28 -38.31 -19.26
N PRO A 209 -0.02 -38.32 -19.75
CA PRO A 209 0.72 -39.55 -20.05
C PRO A 209 0.94 -40.45 -18.84
N ARG A 210 1.20 -39.88 -17.65
CA ARG A 210 1.37 -40.68 -16.42
C ARG A 210 0.13 -41.45 -15.98
N LEU A 211 -1.06 -40.92 -16.24
CA LEU A 211 -2.29 -41.62 -15.92
C LEU A 211 -2.48 -42.81 -16.86
N HIS A 212 -2.22 -42.63 -18.16
CA HIS A 212 -2.24 -43.71 -19.15
C HIS A 212 -1.26 -44.82 -18.79
N GLU A 213 0.00 -44.47 -18.52
CA GLU A 213 1.05 -45.42 -18.14
C GLU A 213 0.67 -46.22 -16.89
N PHE A 214 0.13 -45.55 -15.87
CA PHE A 214 -0.32 -46.20 -14.64
C PHE A 214 -1.47 -47.19 -14.87
N ILE A 215 -2.48 -46.82 -15.68
CA ILE A 215 -3.60 -47.71 -16.03
C ILE A 215 -3.10 -48.95 -16.80
N GLN A 216 -2.20 -48.76 -17.76
CA GLN A 216 -1.63 -49.86 -18.54
C GLN A 216 -0.78 -50.81 -17.67
N LEU A 217 -0.05 -50.26 -16.69
CA LEU A 217 0.71 -51.06 -15.73
C LEU A 217 -0.20 -51.90 -14.83
N GLU A 218 -1.25 -51.28 -14.27
CA GLU A 218 -2.25 -51.96 -13.42
C GLU A 218 -3.00 -53.06 -14.19
N ARG A 219 -3.33 -52.83 -15.47
CA ARG A 219 -3.92 -53.83 -16.37
C ARG A 219 -3.01 -55.05 -16.53
N ARG A 220 -1.71 -54.84 -16.76
CA ARG A 220 -0.74 -55.93 -16.98
C ARG A 220 -0.42 -56.71 -15.71
N ILE A 221 -0.18 -56.02 -14.59
CA ILE A 221 0.29 -56.66 -13.35
C ILE A 221 -0.87 -57.27 -12.56
N LYS A 222 -2.00 -56.56 -12.44
CA LYS A 222 -3.12 -56.97 -11.57
C LYS A 222 -4.30 -57.56 -12.34
N ALA A 223 -4.13 -57.83 -13.65
CA ALA A 223 -5.18 -58.33 -14.54
C ALA A 223 -6.48 -57.49 -14.48
N GLN A 224 -6.35 -56.18 -14.25
CA GLN A 224 -7.47 -55.26 -14.13
C GLN A 224 -8.14 -55.01 -15.49
N LYS A 225 -9.43 -54.67 -15.51
CA LYS A 225 -10.24 -54.58 -16.74
C LYS A 225 -10.13 -53.24 -17.48
N ILE A 226 -9.67 -52.17 -16.82
CA ILE A 226 -9.65 -50.83 -17.42
C ILE A 226 -8.59 -50.75 -18.53
N ASP A 227 -8.98 -50.28 -19.72
CA ASP A 227 -8.04 -49.96 -20.80
C ASP A 227 -7.85 -48.44 -20.93
N SER A 228 -6.78 -48.00 -21.59
CA SER A 228 -6.56 -46.58 -21.86
C SER A 228 -5.88 -46.31 -23.18
N TYR A 229 -6.16 -45.13 -23.74
CA TYR A 229 -5.55 -44.63 -24.97
C TYR A 229 -5.06 -43.20 -24.77
N LEU A 230 -3.84 -42.90 -25.22
CA LEU A 230 -3.18 -41.61 -25.00
C LEU A 230 -3.21 -40.73 -26.24
N LEU A 231 -3.74 -39.52 -26.08
CA LEU A 231 -3.70 -38.43 -27.04
C LEU A 231 -2.78 -37.33 -26.50
N ASP A 232 -1.61 -37.15 -27.09
CA ASP A 232 -0.64 -36.13 -26.66
C ASP A 232 0.06 -35.48 -27.87
N ILE A 233 0.57 -34.26 -27.68
CA ILE A 233 1.35 -33.56 -28.69
C ILE A 233 2.82 -33.98 -28.68
N ASP A 234 3.33 -34.49 -27.54
CA ASP A 234 4.70 -34.97 -27.38
C ASP A 234 4.95 -36.22 -28.24
N PHE A 235 5.64 -36.03 -29.37
CA PHE A 235 5.92 -37.09 -30.31
C PHE A 235 6.86 -38.17 -29.74
N ARG A 236 7.64 -37.89 -28.68
CA ARG A 236 8.60 -38.87 -28.12
C ARG A 236 7.88 -40.12 -27.62
N LEU A 237 6.65 -39.97 -27.14
CA LEU A 237 5.83 -41.06 -26.59
C LEU A 237 5.39 -42.08 -27.65
N GLN A 238 5.39 -41.71 -28.93
CA GLN A 238 5.03 -42.60 -30.04
C GLN A 238 5.93 -43.84 -30.13
N TYR A 239 7.21 -43.69 -29.76
CA TYR A 239 8.20 -44.77 -29.82
C TYR A 239 7.99 -45.82 -28.72
N PHE A 240 7.35 -45.44 -27.62
CA PHE A 240 7.09 -46.31 -26.48
C PHE A 240 5.70 -46.95 -26.52
N HIS A 241 4.70 -46.25 -27.09
CA HIS A 241 3.28 -46.63 -27.03
C HIS A 241 2.63 -46.89 -28.40
N LYS A 242 3.26 -47.68 -29.29
CA LYS A 242 2.83 -47.86 -30.69
C LYS A 242 1.34 -48.16 -30.95
N ARG A 243 0.65 -48.89 -30.08
CA ARG A 243 -0.76 -49.31 -30.28
C ARG A 243 -1.78 -48.49 -29.49
N HIS A 244 -1.34 -47.73 -28.50
CA HIS A 244 -2.22 -46.99 -27.57
C HIS A 244 -1.90 -45.49 -27.53
N PHE A 245 -1.29 -44.95 -28.58
CA PHE A 245 -0.90 -43.55 -28.68
C PHE A 245 -1.25 -42.97 -30.04
N SER A 246 -1.74 -41.74 -30.03
CA SER A 246 -1.83 -40.92 -31.23
C SER A 246 -1.28 -39.53 -30.97
N ARG A 247 -0.40 -39.06 -31.88
CA ARG A 247 0.02 -37.67 -31.84
C ARG A 247 -1.17 -36.77 -32.19
N TYR A 248 -1.54 -35.91 -31.25
CA TYR A 248 -2.81 -35.19 -31.27
C TYR A 248 -2.67 -33.77 -30.70
N ASN A 249 -3.34 -32.80 -31.33
CA ASN A 249 -3.44 -31.43 -30.85
C ASN A 249 -4.84 -31.15 -30.29
N MET A 250 -4.91 -30.99 -28.96
CA MET A 250 -6.16 -30.79 -28.21
C MET A 250 -6.90 -29.47 -28.49
N VAL A 251 -6.23 -28.47 -29.07
CA VAL A 251 -6.85 -27.14 -29.27
C VAL A 251 -7.65 -27.08 -30.57
N ASN A 252 -7.21 -27.79 -31.62
CA ASN A 252 -7.82 -27.78 -32.95
C ASN A 252 -8.27 -29.17 -33.43
N ASN A 253 -8.23 -30.19 -32.56
CA ASN A 253 -8.63 -31.57 -32.85
C ASN A 253 -7.89 -32.19 -34.04
N TYR A 254 -6.60 -31.88 -34.17
CA TYR A 254 -5.77 -32.30 -35.30
C TYR A 254 -4.94 -33.55 -34.96
N PHE A 255 -5.07 -34.59 -35.80
CA PHE A 255 -4.21 -35.77 -35.81
C PHE A 255 -3.09 -35.55 -36.82
N PHE A 256 -1.84 -35.81 -36.43
CA PHE A 256 -0.67 -35.46 -37.25
C PHE A 256 -0.43 -36.43 -38.43
N SER A 257 -1.08 -37.59 -38.45
CA SER A 257 -1.06 -38.52 -39.58
C SER A 257 -2.38 -39.26 -39.72
N CYS A 258 -2.67 -39.78 -40.91
CA CYS A 258 -3.82 -40.66 -41.15
C CYS A 258 -3.73 -41.94 -40.30
N GLU A 259 -2.52 -42.46 -40.09
CA GLU A 259 -2.28 -43.63 -39.26
C GLU A 259 -2.72 -43.41 -37.81
N HIS A 260 -2.35 -42.28 -37.19
CA HIS A 260 -2.79 -41.95 -35.83
C HIS A 260 -4.32 -41.89 -35.74
N ARG A 261 -4.98 -41.25 -36.72
CA ARG A 261 -6.44 -41.20 -36.75
C ARG A 261 -7.07 -42.59 -36.85
N SER A 262 -6.54 -43.45 -37.71
CA SER A 262 -7.01 -44.83 -37.87
C SER A 262 -6.75 -45.68 -36.63
N GLN A 263 -5.61 -45.52 -35.96
CA GLN A 263 -5.31 -46.24 -34.70
C GLN A 263 -6.29 -45.84 -33.58
N PHE A 264 -6.60 -44.55 -33.44
CA PHE A 264 -7.60 -44.11 -32.47
C PHE A 264 -9.00 -44.64 -32.81
N GLN A 265 -9.40 -44.62 -34.09
CA GLN A 265 -10.68 -45.19 -34.53
C GLN A 265 -10.77 -46.70 -34.29
N GLN A 266 -9.68 -47.44 -34.52
CA GLN A 266 -9.60 -48.86 -34.19
C GLN A 266 -9.80 -49.09 -32.70
N PHE A 267 -9.16 -48.30 -31.83
CA PHE A 267 -9.39 -48.38 -30.39
C PHE A 267 -10.86 -48.13 -30.04
N CYS A 268 -11.48 -47.07 -30.59
CA CYS A 268 -12.90 -46.77 -30.37
C CYS A 268 -13.84 -47.92 -30.76
N GLN A 269 -13.49 -48.72 -31.77
CA GLN A 269 -14.27 -49.88 -32.22
C GLN A 269 -14.11 -51.12 -31.34
N HIS A 270 -12.99 -51.24 -30.63
CA HIS A 270 -12.68 -52.42 -29.80
C HIS A 270 -13.09 -52.27 -28.34
N VAL A 271 -13.33 -51.04 -27.88
CA VAL A 271 -13.79 -50.77 -26.51
C VAL A 271 -15.31 -50.80 -26.43
N ASP A 272 -15.81 -51.42 -25.37
CA ASP A 272 -17.23 -51.51 -25.06
C ASP A 272 -17.46 -51.21 -23.56
N GLY A 273 -18.61 -50.62 -23.24
CA GLY A 273 -19.00 -50.20 -21.88
C GLY A 273 -18.70 -48.74 -21.52
N ASN A 274 -18.68 -48.44 -20.21
CA ASN A 274 -18.59 -47.07 -19.70
C ASN A 274 -17.21 -46.45 -19.94
N GLY A 275 -17.15 -45.41 -20.77
CA GLY A 275 -15.93 -44.65 -21.05
C GLY A 275 -15.84 -43.31 -20.31
N LEU A 276 -14.61 -42.80 -20.18
CA LEU A 276 -14.33 -41.46 -19.64
C LEU A 276 -13.21 -40.78 -20.44
N ILE A 277 -13.37 -39.50 -20.77
CA ILE A 277 -12.26 -38.66 -21.23
C ILE A 277 -11.63 -37.97 -20.02
N PHE A 278 -10.33 -38.17 -19.81
CA PHE A 278 -9.56 -37.48 -18.78
C PHE A 278 -8.57 -36.53 -19.43
N CYS A 279 -8.64 -35.23 -19.11
CA CYS A 279 -7.85 -34.19 -19.77
C CYS A 279 -7.03 -33.38 -18.75
N ASP A 280 -5.72 -33.29 -18.98
CA ASP A 280 -4.83 -32.36 -18.26
C ASP A 280 -4.18 -31.36 -19.23
N PRO A 281 -4.90 -30.29 -19.59
CA PRO A 281 -4.41 -29.34 -20.56
C PRO A 281 -3.38 -28.39 -19.95
N PRO A 282 -2.50 -27.79 -20.76
CA PRO A 282 -1.71 -26.66 -20.28
C PRO A 282 -2.66 -25.53 -19.85
N PHE A 283 -2.47 -24.95 -18.66
CA PHE A 283 -3.38 -23.92 -18.11
C PHE A 283 -3.50 -22.65 -18.97
N ALA A 284 -2.54 -22.49 -19.88
CA ALA A 284 -2.46 -21.47 -20.91
C ALA A 284 -3.42 -21.68 -22.09
N ALA A 285 -4.00 -22.87 -22.24
CA ALA A 285 -4.85 -23.25 -23.37
C ALA A 285 -6.17 -22.46 -23.41
N PRO A 286 -6.70 -22.18 -24.61
CA PRO A 286 -7.98 -21.52 -24.78
C PRO A 286 -9.14 -22.45 -24.36
N LEU A 287 -9.59 -22.31 -23.11
CA LEU A 287 -10.59 -23.17 -22.46
C LEU A 287 -11.88 -23.39 -23.27
N ARG A 288 -12.37 -22.39 -24.02
CA ARG A 288 -13.57 -22.56 -24.84
C ARG A 288 -13.35 -23.56 -25.98
N LEU A 289 -12.28 -23.37 -26.75
CA LEU A 289 -11.94 -24.25 -27.87
C LEU A 289 -11.66 -25.67 -27.37
N LEU A 290 -10.95 -25.80 -26.25
CA LEU A 290 -10.67 -27.10 -25.64
C LEU A 290 -11.96 -27.86 -25.29
N LEU A 291 -12.92 -27.22 -24.62
CA LEU A 291 -14.19 -27.86 -24.27
C LEU A 291 -15.00 -28.26 -25.51
N ASP A 292 -15.01 -27.41 -26.55
CA ASP A 292 -15.66 -27.71 -27.82
C ASP A 292 -15.00 -28.91 -28.53
N GLN A 293 -13.66 -29.05 -28.44
CA GLN A 293 -12.94 -30.19 -29.01
C GLN A 293 -13.13 -31.47 -28.20
N LEU A 294 -13.16 -31.39 -26.86
CA LEU A 294 -13.44 -32.55 -26.00
C LEU A 294 -14.85 -33.10 -26.25
N ALA A 295 -15.84 -32.24 -26.51
CA ALA A 295 -17.17 -32.67 -26.91
C ALA A 295 -17.13 -33.45 -28.23
N ARG A 296 -16.45 -32.91 -29.26
CA ARG A 296 -16.28 -33.59 -30.56
C ARG A 296 -15.53 -34.91 -30.47
N LEU A 297 -14.54 -35.01 -29.58
CA LEU A 297 -13.87 -36.28 -29.28
C LEU A 297 -14.84 -37.27 -28.62
N GLY A 298 -15.71 -36.79 -27.72
CA GLY A 298 -16.77 -37.57 -27.11
C GLY A 298 -17.75 -38.15 -28.14
N ASP A 299 -18.10 -37.39 -29.17
CA ASP A 299 -18.99 -37.83 -30.27
C ASP A 299 -18.40 -38.99 -31.09
N MET A 300 -17.07 -39.20 -31.03
CA MET A 300 -16.38 -40.30 -31.72
C MET A 300 -16.30 -41.59 -30.89
N LEU A 301 -16.73 -41.58 -29.63
CA LEU A 301 -16.64 -42.70 -28.71
C LEU A 301 -17.97 -43.43 -28.59
N PRO A 302 -17.97 -44.74 -28.28
CA PRO A 302 -19.20 -45.50 -28.10
C PRO A 302 -20.04 -44.91 -26.96
N THR A 303 -21.33 -44.71 -27.22
CA THR A 303 -22.27 -44.15 -26.25
C THR A 303 -22.54 -45.17 -25.14
N PRO A 304 -22.58 -44.77 -23.86
CA PRO A 304 -22.84 -45.69 -22.76
C PRO A 304 -24.29 -46.22 -22.83
N ASP A 305 -24.43 -47.54 -22.78
CA ASP A 305 -25.72 -48.21 -22.59
C ASP A 305 -26.25 -47.94 -21.18
N THR A 306 -27.00 -46.84 -21.00
CA THR A 306 -27.80 -46.65 -19.79
C THR A 306 -29.29 -46.68 -20.11
N PRO A 307 -30.07 -47.61 -19.54
CA PRO A 307 -31.51 -47.64 -19.63
C PRO A 307 -32.08 -46.64 -18.62
N ASN A 308 -32.15 -45.37 -19.01
CA ASN A 308 -33.12 -44.38 -18.54
C ASN A 308 -32.80 -43.04 -19.21
N SER A 309 -33.55 -42.77 -20.27
CA SER A 309 -33.72 -41.47 -20.89
C SER A 309 -34.15 -40.45 -19.83
N ASP A 310 -33.23 -39.56 -19.42
CA ASP A 310 -33.54 -38.20 -18.94
C ASP A 310 -32.31 -37.31 -18.64
N SER A 311 -31.10 -37.69 -19.08
CA SER A 311 -29.96 -36.76 -19.08
C SER A 311 -29.31 -36.68 -20.45
N HIS A 312 -29.36 -35.49 -21.05
CA HIS A 312 -28.88 -35.18 -22.39
C HIS A 312 -27.45 -35.67 -22.68
N GLY A 313 -27.33 -36.72 -23.50
CA GLY A 313 -26.42 -36.85 -24.66
C GLY A 313 -24.97 -36.33 -24.64
N VAL A 314 -24.29 -36.20 -23.50
CA VAL A 314 -22.89 -35.70 -23.45
C VAL A 314 -21.97 -36.73 -22.80
N PHE A 315 -20.89 -37.10 -23.50
CA PHE A 315 -19.90 -38.06 -23.03
C PHE A 315 -19.24 -37.61 -21.70
N PRO A 316 -18.96 -38.52 -20.74
CA PRO A 316 -18.28 -38.18 -19.48
C PRO A 316 -16.87 -37.59 -19.67
N VAL A 317 -16.61 -36.45 -19.04
CA VAL A 317 -15.32 -35.75 -19.09
C VAL A 317 -14.87 -35.33 -17.68
N MET A 318 -13.62 -35.63 -17.35
CA MET A 318 -12.90 -35.06 -16.20
C MET A 318 -11.72 -34.22 -16.70
N ILE A 319 -11.59 -33.00 -16.17
CA ILE A 319 -10.54 -32.07 -16.54
C ILE A 319 -9.86 -31.48 -15.31
N THR A 320 -8.52 -31.53 -15.27
CA THR A 320 -7.73 -30.95 -14.17
C THR A 320 -7.39 -29.51 -14.47
N LEU A 321 -7.86 -28.61 -13.60
CA LEU A 321 -7.60 -27.17 -13.73
C LEU A 321 -7.46 -26.52 -12.35
N PRO A 322 -6.77 -25.37 -12.26
CA PRO A 322 -6.74 -24.59 -11.04
C PRO A 322 -8.14 -24.12 -10.63
N HIS A 323 -8.46 -24.18 -9.34
CA HIS A 323 -9.80 -23.87 -8.78
C HIS A 323 -10.36 -22.47 -9.09
N PHE A 324 -9.52 -21.55 -9.61
CA PHE A 324 -9.91 -20.19 -9.98
C PHE A 324 -10.58 -20.12 -11.35
N PHE A 325 -10.45 -21.16 -12.18
CA PHE A 325 -11.16 -21.30 -13.46
C PHE A 325 -12.66 -21.60 -13.29
N ASP A 326 -13.13 -22.00 -12.11
CA ASP A 326 -14.52 -22.38 -11.84
C ASP A 326 -15.57 -21.36 -12.33
N ARG A 327 -15.31 -20.05 -12.17
CA ARG A 327 -16.24 -19.03 -12.68
C ARG A 327 -16.23 -18.93 -14.21
N LYS A 328 -15.07 -19.06 -14.84
CA LYS A 328 -14.92 -18.97 -16.30
C LYS A 328 -15.52 -20.20 -16.96
N LEU A 329 -15.29 -21.37 -16.38
CA LEU A 329 -15.75 -22.65 -16.88
C LEU A 329 -17.28 -22.76 -16.80
N LYS A 330 -17.90 -22.40 -15.67
CA LYS A 330 -19.37 -22.35 -15.53
C LYS A 330 -20.07 -21.36 -16.47
N LYS A 331 -19.38 -20.31 -16.91
CA LYS A 331 -19.91 -19.38 -17.93
C LYS A 331 -19.89 -19.98 -19.34
N ILE A 332 -18.95 -20.88 -19.61
CA ILE A 332 -18.79 -21.52 -20.93
C ILE A 332 -19.70 -22.75 -21.01
N ASN A 333 -19.62 -23.63 -20.01
CA ASN A 333 -20.45 -24.82 -19.90
C ASN A 333 -20.90 -25.02 -18.43
N PRO A 334 -22.19 -24.81 -18.12
CA PRO A 334 -22.71 -24.91 -16.75
C PRO A 334 -22.78 -26.34 -16.21
N LEU A 335 -22.67 -27.37 -17.06
CA LEU A 335 -22.72 -28.78 -16.64
C LEU A 335 -21.51 -29.18 -15.79
N PHE A 336 -20.38 -28.49 -15.94
CA PHE A 336 -19.18 -28.83 -15.19
C PHE A 336 -19.23 -28.36 -13.74
N THR A 337 -19.01 -29.31 -12.85
CA THR A 337 -18.95 -29.11 -11.41
C THR A 337 -17.51 -29.26 -10.90
N LEU A 338 -17.14 -28.39 -9.95
CA LEU A 338 -15.83 -28.43 -9.29
C LEU A 338 -15.86 -29.44 -8.14
N LEU A 339 -14.98 -30.44 -8.19
CA LEU A 339 -14.77 -31.39 -7.10
C LEU A 339 -13.74 -30.84 -6.09
N ASP A 340 -13.87 -31.25 -4.83
CA ASP A 340 -12.98 -30.82 -3.75
C ASP A 340 -11.65 -31.62 -3.70
N TYR A 341 -11.46 -32.59 -4.61
CA TYR A 341 -10.26 -33.44 -4.71
C TYR A 341 -9.03 -32.65 -5.14
N LYS A 342 -7.95 -32.78 -4.37
CA LYS A 342 -6.70 -32.04 -4.57
C LYS A 342 -5.76 -32.87 -5.43
N VAL A 343 -5.25 -32.28 -6.50
CA VAL A 343 -4.36 -32.95 -7.47
C VAL A 343 -2.93 -32.46 -7.24
N THR A 344 -1.97 -33.38 -7.12
CA THR A 344 -0.55 -33.11 -6.87
C THR A 344 0.35 -33.60 -8.01
N TYR A 345 1.44 -32.88 -8.29
CA TYR A 345 2.39 -33.02 -9.40
C TYR A 345 3.87 -33.06 -8.97
N THR A 346 4.58 -34.13 -9.32
CA THR A 346 5.98 -34.37 -8.89
C THR A 346 6.97 -33.25 -9.20
N ASN A 347 6.79 -32.54 -10.32
CA ASN A 347 7.79 -31.66 -10.89
C ASN A 347 7.44 -30.16 -10.85
N HIS A 348 6.50 -29.73 -9.99
CA HIS A 348 6.14 -28.31 -9.92
C HIS A 348 6.05 -27.75 -8.49
N ARG A 349 7.03 -26.91 -8.09
CA ARG A 349 7.18 -26.30 -6.74
C ARG A 349 5.98 -25.47 -6.23
N ARG A 350 5.12 -24.98 -7.13
CA ARG A 350 3.90 -24.21 -6.80
C ARG A 350 2.64 -25.09 -6.72
N PHE A 351 2.69 -26.31 -7.26
CA PHE A 351 1.58 -27.26 -7.30
C PHE A 351 1.82 -28.47 -6.39
N ASP A 352 3.08 -28.75 -6.01
CA ASP A 352 3.49 -29.68 -4.96
C ASP A 352 4.42 -29.09 -3.91
N GLY A 353 4.21 -29.54 -2.66
CA GLY A 353 5.17 -29.45 -1.59
C GLY A 353 6.22 -30.55 -1.77
N GLY A 354 7.49 -30.16 -1.84
CA GLY A 354 8.59 -31.06 -2.19
C GLY A 354 8.62 -32.34 -1.35
N ALA A 355 8.67 -33.47 -2.04
CA ALA A 355 9.18 -34.72 -1.51
C ALA A 355 10.71 -34.70 -1.70
N SER A 356 11.44 -34.19 -0.72
CA SER A 356 12.84 -34.58 -0.50
C SER A 356 12.90 -35.20 0.89
N THR A 357 13.23 -36.48 0.91
CA THR A 357 13.50 -37.30 2.08
C THR A 357 14.65 -36.70 2.88
N GLU A 358 14.35 -35.79 3.78
CA GLU A 358 15.20 -35.45 4.93
C GLU A 358 14.30 -34.86 6.02
N THR A 359 14.28 -35.57 7.14
CA THR A 359 13.55 -35.23 8.37
C THR A 359 13.96 -33.85 8.88
N THR A 360 13.25 -32.82 8.45
CA THR A 360 13.24 -31.53 9.14
C THR A 360 11.87 -31.33 9.78
N GLN A 361 11.85 -31.19 11.10
CA GLN A 361 10.67 -31.13 11.97
C GLN A 361 9.83 -29.83 11.82
N SER A 362 9.72 -29.26 10.62
CA SER A 362 8.97 -28.03 10.37
C SER A 362 8.56 -27.92 8.89
N GLY A 363 7.41 -28.48 8.51
CA GLY A 363 6.93 -28.32 7.14
C GLY A 363 5.48 -28.77 6.91
N ARG A 364 4.50 -27.90 7.20
CA ARG A 364 3.13 -28.12 6.70
C ARG A 364 3.13 -27.97 5.17
N ARG A 365 2.82 -29.06 4.46
CA ARG A 365 2.62 -29.13 3.00
C ARG A 365 1.72 -27.97 2.53
N ARG A 366 2.15 -27.22 1.51
CA ARG A 366 1.29 -26.20 0.85
C ARG A 366 0.14 -26.92 0.14
N ASP A 367 -1.06 -26.38 0.30
CA ASP A 367 -2.29 -26.95 -0.27
C ASP A 367 -2.28 -26.77 -1.80
N SER A 368 -2.37 -27.84 -2.58
CA SER A 368 -2.44 -27.72 -4.06
C SER A 368 -3.62 -26.84 -4.48
N VAL A 369 -3.44 -26.05 -5.54
CA VAL A 369 -4.51 -25.21 -6.12
C VAL A 369 -5.26 -25.88 -7.28
N VAL A 370 -4.78 -27.05 -7.74
CA VAL A 370 -5.36 -27.80 -8.86
C VAL A 370 -6.46 -28.75 -8.36
N ARG A 371 -7.57 -28.78 -9.07
CA ARG A 371 -8.77 -29.56 -8.75
C ARG A 371 -9.31 -30.22 -10.01
N ILE A 372 -10.19 -31.19 -9.82
CA ILE A 372 -10.90 -31.87 -10.91
C ILE A 372 -12.24 -31.18 -11.16
N PHE A 373 -12.53 -30.90 -12.42
CA PHE A 373 -13.85 -30.50 -12.89
C PHE A 373 -14.45 -31.65 -13.69
N THR A 374 -15.74 -31.91 -13.53
CA THR A 374 -16.43 -33.00 -14.24
C THR A 374 -17.83 -32.58 -14.65
N ASN A 375 -18.29 -33.05 -15.81
CA ASN A 375 -19.70 -32.95 -16.23
C ASN A 375 -20.57 -34.08 -15.67
N LEU A 376 -19.97 -35.07 -14.99
CA LEU A 376 -20.71 -36.09 -14.26
C LEU A 376 -21.44 -35.47 -13.05
N PRO A 377 -22.58 -36.05 -12.65
CA PRO A 377 -23.22 -35.67 -11.39
C PRO A 377 -22.25 -35.82 -10.21
N ALA A 378 -22.00 -34.72 -9.50
CA ALA A 378 -21.03 -34.69 -8.39
C ALA A 378 -21.41 -35.61 -7.22
N SER A 379 -22.65 -36.12 -7.17
CA SER A 379 -23.12 -37.13 -6.23
C SER A 379 -22.55 -38.52 -6.52
N MET A 380 -22.29 -38.83 -7.79
CA MET A 380 -21.74 -40.12 -8.23
C MET A 380 -20.25 -40.24 -7.92
N VAL A 381 -19.50 -39.14 -7.92
CA VAL A 381 -18.05 -39.15 -7.72
C VAL A 381 -17.70 -39.19 -6.23
N GLN A 382 -17.49 -40.39 -5.71
CA GLN A 382 -17.12 -40.63 -4.31
C GLN A 382 -15.64 -40.29 -4.02
N PRO A 383 -15.30 -39.94 -2.76
CA PRO A 383 -13.93 -39.70 -2.38
C PRO A 383 -13.10 -40.99 -2.42
N PRO A 384 -11.81 -40.92 -2.80
CA PRO A 384 -10.91 -42.07 -2.75
C PRO A 384 -10.88 -42.71 -1.36
N GLU A 385 -10.77 -44.04 -1.30
CA GLU A 385 -10.92 -44.81 -0.05
C GLU A 385 -10.05 -44.26 1.10
N ARG A 386 -8.79 -43.95 0.81
CA ARG A 386 -7.83 -43.41 1.77
C ARG A 386 -8.24 -42.05 2.35
N LEU A 387 -8.97 -41.25 1.59
CA LEU A 387 -9.35 -39.89 1.94
C LEU A 387 -10.79 -39.77 2.46
N LYS A 388 -11.58 -40.86 2.47
CA LYS A 388 -12.99 -40.85 2.89
C LYS A 388 -13.21 -40.14 4.24
N SER A 389 -12.33 -40.33 5.21
CA SER A 389 -12.41 -39.69 6.54
C SER A 389 -12.29 -38.16 6.54
N GLN A 390 -11.76 -37.56 5.48
CA GLN A 390 -11.56 -36.10 5.36
C GLN A 390 -12.71 -35.39 4.61
N PHE A 391 -13.69 -36.16 4.12
CA PHE A 391 -14.81 -35.66 3.34
C PHE A 391 -16.14 -35.93 4.06
N ARG A 392 -17.13 -35.09 3.75
CA ARG A 392 -18.53 -35.27 4.15
C ARG A 392 -19.42 -35.12 2.94
N TYR A 393 -20.53 -35.84 2.90
CA TYR A 393 -21.56 -35.60 1.90
C TYR A 393 -22.39 -34.38 2.29
N CYS A 394 -22.54 -33.42 1.38
CA CYS A 394 -23.34 -32.22 1.59
C CYS A 394 -24.70 -32.38 0.90
N GLN A 395 -25.73 -32.77 1.66
CA GLN A 395 -27.09 -32.98 1.16
C GLN A 395 -27.63 -31.80 0.33
N PRO A 396 -27.55 -30.52 0.77
CA PRO A 396 -28.07 -29.40 -0.03
C PRO A 396 -27.34 -29.16 -1.36
N CYS A 397 -26.12 -29.69 -1.53
CA CYS A 397 -25.33 -29.52 -2.74
C CYS A 397 -25.18 -30.82 -3.55
N SER A 398 -25.77 -31.93 -3.09
CA SER A 398 -25.64 -33.27 -3.66
C SER A 398 -24.21 -33.62 -4.10
N ARG A 399 -23.23 -33.36 -3.22
CA ARG A 399 -21.80 -33.59 -3.52
C ARG A 399 -20.98 -33.86 -2.27
N TYR A 400 -19.84 -34.53 -2.45
CA TYR A 400 -18.82 -34.63 -1.40
C TYR A 400 -18.03 -33.33 -1.27
N SER A 401 -17.74 -32.91 -0.04
CA SER A 401 -16.96 -31.72 0.25
C SER A 401 -16.05 -31.98 1.45
N THR A 402 -14.91 -31.31 1.50
CA THR A 402 -13.98 -31.46 2.64
C THR A 402 -14.64 -31.02 3.95
N LEU A 403 -14.19 -31.57 5.07
CA LEU A 403 -14.70 -31.21 6.41
C LEU A 403 -14.63 -29.70 6.68
N ASN A 404 -13.58 -29.02 6.19
CA ASN A 404 -13.38 -27.57 6.34
C ASN A 404 -14.29 -26.73 5.43
N ASN A 405 -14.84 -27.32 4.36
CA ASN A 405 -15.72 -26.63 3.41
C ASN A 405 -17.18 -26.69 3.89
N ARG A 406 -17.51 -25.85 4.87
CA ARG A 406 -18.88 -25.73 5.40
C ARG A 406 -19.84 -25.14 4.35
N HIS A 407 -21.06 -25.67 4.32
CA HIS A 407 -22.12 -25.15 3.46
C HIS A 407 -22.54 -23.76 3.93
N CYS A 408 -22.77 -22.83 2.99
CA CYS A 408 -23.31 -21.52 3.29
C CYS A 408 -24.76 -21.43 2.83
N CYS A 409 -25.69 -21.38 3.79
CA CYS A 409 -27.13 -21.31 3.50
C CYS A 409 -27.50 -20.08 2.67
N LEU A 410 -26.85 -18.94 2.89
CA LEU A 410 -27.11 -17.69 2.15
C LEU A 410 -26.65 -17.74 0.68
N CYS A 411 -25.65 -18.58 0.37
CA CYS A 411 -25.20 -18.76 -1.01
C CYS A 411 -25.71 -20.05 -1.66
N GLY A 412 -26.39 -20.93 -0.92
CA GLY A 412 -26.81 -22.25 -1.37
C GLY A 412 -25.65 -23.16 -1.81
N ARG A 413 -24.42 -22.95 -1.33
CA ARG A 413 -23.25 -23.72 -1.79
C ARG A 413 -22.16 -23.87 -0.74
N CYS A 414 -21.32 -24.90 -0.90
CA CYS A 414 -20.04 -25.09 -0.21
C CYS A 414 -18.94 -24.23 -0.86
N PRO A 415 -18.61 -23.04 -0.33
CA PRO A 415 -17.88 -22.02 -1.09
C PRO A 415 -16.37 -22.01 -0.82
N THR A 416 -15.88 -22.79 0.14
CA THR A 416 -14.47 -22.78 0.55
C THR A 416 -13.64 -23.55 -0.46
N LYS A 417 -12.84 -22.84 -1.25
CA LYS A 417 -12.02 -23.46 -2.31
C LYS A 417 -10.63 -23.89 -1.84
N HIS A 418 -10.08 -23.16 -0.87
CA HIS A 418 -8.76 -23.40 -0.29
C HIS A 418 -8.67 -22.85 1.12
N GLY A 419 -7.77 -23.42 1.93
CA GLY A 419 -7.46 -22.91 3.25
C GLY A 419 -8.63 -23.00 4.25
N ARG A 420 -8.76 -21.97 5.08
CA ARG A 420 -9.78 -21.89 6.15
C ARG A 420 -11.17 -21.63 5.58
N THR A 421 -12.20 -22.07 6.30
CA THR A 421 -13.61 -21.90 5.95
C THR A 421 -13.94 -20.45 5.59
N TYR A 422 -14.56 -20.25 4.42
CA TYR A 422 -14.96 -18.93 3.96
C TYR A 422 -16.15 -18.40 4.77
N ARG A 423 -16.20 -17.07 4.93
CA ARG A 423 -17.33 -16.37 5.56
C ARG A 423 -18.18 -15.65 4.53
N HIS A 424 -19.49 -15.63 4.74
CA HIS A 424 -20.39 -14.85 3.90
C HIS A 424 -20.26 -13.35 4.19
N CYS A 425 -20.10 -12.53 3.16
CA CYS A 425 -20.20 -11.07 3.27
C CYS A 425 -21.59 -10.63 2.79
N LYS A 426 -22.39 -10.05 3.69
CA LYS A 426 -23.75 -9.57 3.39
C LYS A 426 -23.75 -8.48 2.31
N HIS A 427 -22.82 -7.52 2.39
CA HIS A 427 -22.73 -6.42 1.41
C HIS A 427 -22.30 -6.87 0.01
N CYS A 428 -21.44 -7.89 -0.10
CA CYS A 428 -21.04 -8.43 -1.41
C CYS A 428 -21.94 -9.59 -1.89
N ALA A 429 -22.92 -10.01 -1.10
CA ALA A 429 -23.75 -11.20 -1.31
C ALA A 429 -22.92 -12.46 -1.70
N ARG A 430 -21.72 -12.62 -1.14
CA ARG A 430 -20.81 -13.72 -1.51
C ARG A 430 -19.89 -14.14 -0.38
N CYS A 431 -19.52 -15.42 -0.39
CA CYS A 431 -18.53 -15.97 0.52
C CYS A 431 -17.11 -15.58 0.10
N VAL A 432 -16.33 -15.11 1.06
CA VAL A 432 -14.95 -14.65 0.88
C VAL A 432 -14.02 -15.33 1.88
N PRO A 433 -12.72 -15.43 1.55
CA PRO A 433 -11.73 -15.90 2.52
C PRO A 433 -11.80 -15.11 3.83
N PRO A 434 -11.51 -15.74 4.98
CA PRO A 434 -11.59 -15.08 6.30
C PRO A 434 -10.58 -13.95 6.49
N ASN A 435 -9.57 -13.81 5.63
CA ASN A 435 -8.62 -12.69 5.62
C ASN A 435 -9.06 -11.50 4.74
N ARG A 436 -10.23 -11.58 4.09
CA ARG A 436 -10.81 -10.46 3.34
C ARG A 436 -11.97 -9.82 4.14
N LYS A 437 -12.01 -8.50 4.16
CA LYS A 437 -13.08 -7.69 4.79
C LYS A 437 -13.70 -6.75 3.78
N HIS A 438 -15.01 -6.49 3.92
CA HIS A 438 -15.70 -5.55 3.05
C HIS A 438 -15.16 -4.14 3.25
N CYS A 439 -14.80 -3.47 2.16
CA CYS A 439 -14.43 -2.06 2.17
C CYS A 439 -15.56 -1.28 1.52
N PHE A 440 -16.24 -0.44 2.30
CA PHE A 440 -17.39 0.34 1.85
C PHE A 440 -17.04 1.31 0.73
N GLN A 441 -15.88 1.95 0.79
CA GLN A 441 -15.38 2.83 -0.28
C GLN A 441 -15.19 2.10 -1.61
N CYS A 442 -14.85 0.81 -1.57
CA CYS A 442 -14.60 0.02 -2.78
C CYS A 442 -15.80 -0.84 -3.21
N GLY A 443 -16.85 -0.92 -2.40
CA GLY A 443 -17.97 -1.85 -2.61
C GLY A 443 -17.58 -3.34 -2.63
N ARG A 444 -16.39 -3.73 -2.13
CA ARG A 444 -15.89 -5.12 -2.24
C ARG A 444 -14.97 -5.56 -1.12
N CYS A 445 -14.87 -6.88 -0.90
CA CYS A 445 -13.96 -7.44 0.11
C CYS A 445 -12.49 -7.49 -0.33
N VAL A 446 -11.61 -6.86 0.45
CA VAL A 446 -10.17 -6.71 0.19
C VAL A 446 -9.31 -7.22 1.36
N ARG A 447 -8.02 -7.49 1.10
CA ARG A 447 -7.01 -7.78 2.13
C ARG A 447 -6.49 -6.48 2.75
N GLN A 448 -6.09 -6.49 4.02
CA GLN A 448 -5.55 -5.31 4.72
C GLN A 448 -4.32 -4.72 4.02
N GLN A 449 -3.40 -5.56 3.52
CA GLN A 449 -2.24 -5.09 2.76
C GLN A 449 -2.62 -4.30 1.51
N MET A 450 -3.72 -4.66 0.84
CA MET A 450 -4.20 -3.90 -0.31
C MET A 450 -4.79 -2.55 0.09
N GLN A 451 -5.33 -2.42 1.30
CA GLN A 451 -5.77 -1.12 1.83
C GLN A 451 -4.55 -0.24 2.12
N LEU A 452 -3.47 -0.81 2.68
CA LEU A 452 -2.20 -0.11 2.88
C LEU A 452 -1.58 0.37 1.56
N LEU A 453 -1.44 -0.53 0.58
CA LEU A 453 -0.86 -0.16 -0.72
C LEU A 453 -1.69 0.88 -1.46
N ARG A 454 -3.02 0.86 -1.28
CA ARG A 454 -3.89 1.92 -1.81
C ARG A 454 -3.68 3.24 -1.10
N ALA A 455 -3.62 3.23 0.22
CA ALA A 455 -3.34 4.45 1.01
C ALA A 455 -2.01 5.10 0.59
N LEU A 456 -0.99 4.30 0.28
CA LEU A 456 0.28 4.79 -0.26
C LEU A 456 0.09 5.41 -1.66
N ARG A 457 -0.64 4.73 -2.56
CA ARG A 457 -0.91 5.24 -3.92
C ARG A 457 -1.78 6.50 -3.95
N THR A 458 -2.70 6.67 -3.01
CA THR A 458 -3.54 7.87 -2.89
C THR A 458 -2.89 8.96 -2.05
N SER A 459 -1.74 8.70 -1.42
CA SER A 459 -1.04 9.70 -0.62
C SER A 459 -0.45 10.80 -1.49
N ARG A 460 -0.35 12.01 -0.93
CA ARG A 460 0.31 13.16 -1.58
C ARG A 460 1.83 12.98 -1.78
N TYR A 461 2.41 11.93 -1.19
CA TYR A 461 3.84 11.65 -1.21
C TYR A 461 4.25 10.64 -2.28
N ILE A 462 3.30 10.12 -3.08
CA ILE A 462 3.60 9.13 -4.10
C ILE A 462 4.44 9.72 -5.23
N VAL A 463 5.48 8.99 -5.62
CA VAL A 463 6.36 9.34 -6.75
C VAL A 463 6.40 8.14 -7.70
N ASN A 464 6.15 8.38 -8.99
CA ASN A 464 6.13 7.32 -10.00
C ASN A 464 7.52 6.90 -10.48
N ASP A 465 8.52 7.77 -10.29
CA ASP A 465 9.91 7.58 -10.68
C ASP A 465 10.75 7.14 -9.46
N PRO A 466 11.29 5.90 -9.44
CA PRO A 466 12.10 5.39 -8.35
C PRO A 466 13.32 6.25 -8.03
N LEU A 467 13.93 6.91 -9.02
CA LEU A 467 15.14 7.73 -8.83
C LEU A 467 14.86 9.04 -8.07
N LYS A 468 13.60 9.48 -8.04
CA LYS A 468 13.16 10.68 -7.33
C LYS A 468 12.59 10.36 -5.94
N ALA A 469 12.46 9.08 -5.58
CA ALA A 469 11.86 8.67 -4.33
C ALA A 469 12.87 8.79 -3.17
N CYS A 470 12.48 9.49 -2.10
CA CYS A 470 13.30 9.57 -0.88
C CYS A 470 13.17 8.32 0.00
N VAL A 471 12.02 7.63 -0.05
CA VAL A 471 11.73 6.45 0.77
C VAL A 471 11.02 5.39 -0.08
N PHE A 472 11.44 4.14 0.05
CA PHE A 472 10.87 2.98 -0.63
C PHE A 472 10.02 2.15 0.33
N VAL A 473 8.82 1.77 -0.10
CA VAL A 473 7.95 0.85 0.65
C VAL A 473 7.78 -0.44 -0.16
N PRO A 474 8.32 -1.58 0.30
CA PRO A 474 8.21 -2.84 -0.42
C PRO A 474 6.78 -3.39 -0.39
N SER A 475 6.36 -4.04 -1.47
CA SER A 475 5.02 -4.64 -1.60
C SER A 475 4.88 -6.00 -0.89
N ILE A 476 5.56 -6.19 0.23
CA ILE A 476 5.57 -7.45 1.01
C ILE A 476 4.59 -7.35 2.19
N ASP A 477 3.84 -8.42 2.47
CA ASP A 477 2.84 -8.43 3.55
C ASP A 477 3.52 -8.71 4.89
N LEU A 478 3.92 -7.64 5.58
CA LEU A 478 4.49 -7.69 6.93
C LEU A 478 3.47 -7.36 8.03
N LEU A 479 2.19 -7.14 7.68
CA LEU A 479 1.18 -6.64 8.62
C LEU A 479 0.78 -7.69 9.67
N ASN A 480 0.69 -8.96 9.27
CA ASN A 480 0.24 -10.05 10.12
C ASN A 480 1.41 -10.99 10.46
N GLY A 481 2.13 -10.72 11.55
CA GLY A 481 3.26 -11.53 12.06
C GLY A 481 2.95 -12.99 12.39
N LEU A 482 1.71 -13.45 12.20
CA LEU A 482 1.23 -14.83 12.38
C LEU A 482 1.38 -15.70 11.12
N SER A 483 1.81 -15.12 10.00
CA SER A 483 2.08 -15.87 8.76
C SER A 483 3.37 -16.67 8.91
N SER A 484 3.30 -18.00 8.75
CA SER A 484 4.48 -18.89 8.73
C SER A 484 5.53 -18.54 7.67
N ASN A 485 5.21 -17.66 6.72
CA ASN A 485 6.13 -17.19 5.68
C ASN A 485 7.11 -16.11 6.18
N PHE A 486 7.00 -15.65 7.44
CA PHE A 486 7.87 -14.60 7.98
C PHE A 486 9.35 -15.03 8.06
N ALA A 487 9.63 -16.33 8.17
CA ALA A 487 10.99 -16.88 8.22
C ALA A 487 11.79 -16.60 6.92
N HIS A 488 11.11 -16.37 5.79
CA HIS A 488 11.74 -16.06 4.50
C HIS A 488 11.68 -14.57 4.14
N SER A 489 11.16 -13.71 5.02
CA SER A 489 11.04 -12.27 4.75
C SER A 489 12.37 -11.56 4.48
N PRO A 490 13.50 -11.88 5.15
CA PRO A 490 14.79 -11.24 4.84
C PRO A 490 15.32 -11.65 3.47
N GLN A 491 15.14 -12.93 3.10
CA GLN A 491 15.52 -13.47 1.78
C GLN A 491 14.69 -12.82 0.67
N ALA A 492 13.37 -12.67 0.87
CA ALA A 492 12.50 -12.00 -0.08
C ALA A 492 12.85 -10.51 -0.26
N LEU A 493 13.19 -9.81 0.84
CA LEU A 493 13.64 -8.42 0.77
C LEU A 493 14.95 -8.30 -0.02
N SER A 494 15.91 -9.22 0.19
CA SER A 494 17.19 -9.22 -0.54
C SER A 494 17.06 -9.45 -2.05
N THR A 495 15.94 -10.02 -2.51
CA THR A 495 15.68 -10.21 -3.96
C THR A 495 15.09 -8.97 -4.65
N LEU A 496 14.74 -7.93 -3.90
CA LEU A 496 14.12 -6.73 -4.48
C LEU A 496 15.19 -5.86 -5.18
N PRO A 497 14.91 -5.32 -6.38
CA PRO A 497 15.92 -4.60 -7.18
C PRO A 497 16.54 -3.38 -6.51
N TRP A 498 15.78 -2.71 -5.63
CA TRP A 498 16.20 -1.46 -4.98
C TRP A 498 16.54 -1.64 -3.50
N TRP A 499 16.61 -2.88 -3.01
CA TRP A 499 16.89 -3.17 -1.60
C TRP A 499 18.37 -3.01 -1.27
N ASP A 500 18.75 -1.81 -0.82
CA ASP A 500 20.11 -1.48 -0.38
C ASP A 500 20.31 -1.75 1.13
N GLY A 501 20.18 -3.01 1.55
CA GLY A 501 20.35 -3.39 2.97
C GLY A 501 19.37 -2.69 3.93
N GLY A 502 18.25 -2.17 3.40
CA GLY A 502 17.24 -1.42 4.14
C GLY A 502 17.43 0.09 4.18
N VAL A 503 18.48 0.67 3.60
CA VAL A 503 18.66 2.15 3.55
C VAL A 503 17.49 2.78 2.79
N ASN A 504 16.91 3.86 3.32
CA ASN A 504 15.74 4.54 2.75
C ASN A 504 14.50 3.65 2.57
N HIS A 505 14.37 2.54 3.31
CA HIS A 505 13.18 1.68 3.26
C HIS A 505 12.29 1.87 4.49
N LEU A 506 10.97 1.83 4.28
CA LEU A 506 9.96 1.87 5.33
C LEU A 506 9.14 0.57 5.33
N LEU A 507 9.10 -0.11 6.47
CA LEU A 507 8.38 -1.36 6.68
C LEU A 507 7.20 -1.17 7.63
N PHE A 508 6.03 -1.71 7.28
CA PHE A 508 4.83 -1.66 8.13
C PHE A 508 4.52 -3.02 8.77
N GLY A 509 4.37 -3.06 10.09
CA GLY A 509 3.95 -4.27 10.81
C GLY A 509 2.96 -3.99 11.94
N MET A 510 1.79 -4.63 11.90
CA MET A 510 0.71 -4.39 12.88
C MET A 510 0.69 -5.43 14.00
N LEU A 511 1.26 -6.62 13.77
CA LEU A 511 1.34 -7.69 14.77
C LEU A 511 2.75 -8.27 14.81
N ARG A 512 3.25 -8.52 16.02
CA ARG A 512 4.59 -9.09 16.21
C ARG A 512 4.66 -10.54 15.71
N GLY A 513 5.60 -10.82 14.80
CA GLY A 513 5.99 -12.18 14.45
C GLY A 513 7.17 -12.68 15.28
N LYS A 514 7.41 -14.00 15.26
CA LYS A 514 8.55 -14.66 15.94
C LYS A 514 9.93 -14.08 15.55
N TYR A 515 10.02 -13.37 14.41
CA TYR A 515 11.27 -12.78 13.87
C TYR A 515 11.20 -11.24 13.74
N SER A 516 10.42 -10.58 14.61
CA SER A 516 10.20 -9.12 14.60
C SER A 516 11.41 -8.26 15.02
N VAL A 517 12.63 -8.82 14.96
CA VAL A 517 13.79 -8.27 15.64
C VAL A 517 14.89 -8.00 14.60
N PHE A 518 15.01 -6.72 14.24
CA PHE A 518 16.03 -6.05 13.43
C PHE A 518 16.13 -6.36 11.93
N PHE A 519 15.49 -5.50 11.12
CA PHE A 519 15.78 -5.35 9.69
C PHE A 519 16.79 -4.20 9.45
N GLY A 520 18.02 -4.38 9.92
CA GLY A 520 19.17 -3.52 9.56
C GLY A 520 18.88 -2.01 9.61
N LYS A 521 19.10 -1.33 8.48
CA LYS A 521 19.02 0.14 8.33
C LYS A 521 17.62 0.66 7.93
N ALA A 522 16.59 -0.20 7.84
CA ALA A 522 15.24 0.22 7.45
C ALA A 522 14.46 0.87 8.60
N ILE A 523 13.61 1.84 8.28
CA ILE A 523 12.65 2.45 9.21
C ILE A 523 11.51 1.45 9.46
N ILE A 524 11.15 1.23 10.72
CA ILE A 524 10.11 0.29 11.09
C ILE A 524 8.91 1.03 11.70
N ALA A 525 7.81 1.07 10.95
CA ALA A 525 6.50 1.46 11.43
C ALA A 525 5.80 0.23 12.04
N HIS A 526 5.86 0.08 13.36
CA HIS A 526 5.38 -1.13 14.05
C HIS A 526 4.48 -0.84 15.26
N ALA A 527 3.46 -1.68 15.47
CA ALA A 527 2.56 -1.53 16.62
C ALA A 527 3.06 -2.16 17.92
N ALA A 528 3.99 -3.10 17.82
CA ALA A 528 4.56 -3.82 18.96
C ALA A 528 5.97 -3.40 19.38
N HIS A 529 6.27 -2.11 19.28
CA HIS A 529 7.52 -1.55 19.79
C HIS A 529 7.57 -1.63 21.32
N SER A 530 8.68 -2.14 21.85
CA SER A 530 9.04 -2.00 23.27
C SER A 530 10.17 -0.99 23.43
N LYS A 531 10.42 -0.55 24.67
CA LYS A 531 11.60 0.27 25.01
C LYS A 531 12.94 -0.29 24.49
N TRP A 532 13.04 -1.61 24.30
CA TRP A 532 14.25 -2.30 23.85
C TRP A 532 14.38 -2.38 22.32
N THR A 533 13.26 -2.37 21.58
CA THR A 533 13.25 -2.53 20.11
C THR A 533 13.05 -1.21 19.38
N TYR A 534 12.41 -0.24 20.03
CA TYR A 534 12.10 1.05 19.44
C TYR A 534 13.36 1.90 19.36
N ARG A 535 13.74 2.30 18.14
CA ARG A 535 14.79 3.33 17.95
C ARG A 535 14.12 4.70 17.98
N PRO A 536 14.33 5.50 19.04
CA PRO A 536 13.71 6.83 19.15
C PRO A 536 14.08 7.69 17.95
N THR A 537 13.11 8.50 17.47
CA THR A 537 13.22 9.41 16.31
C THR A 537 13.60 8.76 14.97
N PHE A 538 13.92 7.46 14.95
CA PHE A 538 14.20 6.69 13.74
C PHE A 538 12.99 5.82 13.35
N ASP A 539 12.48 5.01 14.26
CA ASP A 539 11.29 4.18 14.02
C ASP A 539 9.99 4.94 14.33
N VAL A 540 8.85 4.43 13.83
CA VAL A 540 7.53 5.01 14.09
C VAL A 540 6.66 3.99 14.83
N SER A 541 6.13 4.36 15.99
CA SER A 541 5.13 3.53 16.67
C SER A 541 3.75 3.79 16.07
N ILE A 542 3.05 2.74 15.64
CA ILE A 542 1.73 2.84 14.97
C ILE A 542 0.66 2.07 15.77
N PRO A 543 -0.64 2.38 15.65
CA PRO A 543 -1.67 1.61 16.37
C PRO A 543 -1.90 0.24 15.70
N ALA A 544 -2.19 -0.79 16.50
CA ALA A 544 -2.55 -2.11 16.01
C ALA A 544 -4.00 -2.10 15.47
N TYR A 545 -4.16 -1.89 14.16
CA TYR A 545 -5.47 -1.83 13.53
C TYR A 545 -6.22 -3.17 13.65
N ASN A 546 -7.33 -3.18 14.40
CA ASN A 546 -8.18 -4.35 14.55
C ASN A 546 -9.29 -4.35 13.49
N PRO A 547 -9.23 -5.18 12.44
CA PRO A 547 -10.30 -5.22 11.46
C PRO A 547 -11.54 -5.89 12.03
N LEU A 548 -11.42 -6.76 13.05
CA LEU A 548 -12.47 -7.64 13.58
C LEU A 548 -13.48 -6.92 14.49
N TYR A 549 -13.13 -5.73 14.98
CA TYR A 549 -14.00 -4.90 15.78
C TYR A 549 -14.96 -4.12 14.88
N ASP A 550 -16.24 -4.48 14.91
CA ASP A 550 -17.30 -3.88 14.09
C ASP A 550 -18.51 -3.62 15.00
N ILE A 551 -18.42 -2.56 15.81
CA ILE A 551 -19.54 -2.11 16.65
C ILE A 551 -19.78 -0.64 16.35
N ALA A 552 -21.02 -0.33 15.97
CA ALA A 552 -21.51 1.03 15.87
C ALA A 552 -21.59 1.65 17.27
N PRO A 553 -21.21 2.93 17.46
CA PRO A 553 -21.28 3.58 18.76
C PRO A 553 -22.70 3.48 19.31
N SER A 554 -22.87 2.75 20.42
CA SER A 554 -24.17 2.66 21.10
C SER A 554 -24.35 3.93 21.91
N SER A 555 -25.54 4.55 21.83
CA SER A 555 -25.90 5.73 22.63
C SER A 555 -26.36 5.38 24.06
N ALA A 556 -26.03 4.18 24.55
CA ALA A 556 -26.43 3.74 25.88
C ALA A 556 -25.64 4.47 26.97
N ALA A 557 -26.30 4.79 28.08
CA ALA A 557 -25.65 5.36 29.26
C ALA A 557 -24.55 4.43 29.79
N ASN A 558 -23.47 5.02 30.31
CA ASN A 558 -22.35 4.27 30.89
C ASN A 558 -22.83 3.51 32.13
N THR A 559 -22.70 2.18 32.12
CA THR A 559 -23.09 1.29 33.24
C THR A 559 -21.90 0.73 34.00
N HIS A 560 -20.70 0.79 33.42
CA HIS A 560 -19.46 0.27 34.00
C HIS A 560 -18.47 1.42 34.24
N ILE A 561 -17.86 1.46 35.42
CA ILE A 561 -16.78 2.44 35.68
C ILE A 561 -15.47 1.95 35.05
N LEU A 562 -15.15 0.67 35.22
CA LEU A 562 -13.86 0.11 34.82
C LEU A 562 -14.05 -1.26 34.15
N THR A 563 -13.54 -1.41 32.94
CA THR A 563 -13.33 -2.72 32.32
C THR A 563 -11.84 -3.06 32.33
N VAL A 564 -11.50 -4.16 33.01
CA VAL A 564 -10.15 -4.73 33.01
C VAL A 564 -10.02 -5.70 31.86
N LEU A 565 -8.98 -5.51 31.06
CA LEU A 565 -8.62 -6.33 29.91
C LEU A 565 -7.39 -7.17 30.28
N PRO A 566 -7.56 -8.30 31.01
CA PRO A 566 -6.44 -9.16 31.37
C PRO A 566 -5.92 -9.92 30.15
N VAL A 567 -4.64 -10.23 30.25
CA VAL A 567 -3.86 -10.90 29.23
C VAL A 567 -3.55 -12.33 29.69
N THR A 568 -3.27 -13.23 28.75
CA THR A 568 -3.07 -14.68 28.96
C THR A 568 -2.06 -15.08 30.04
N ASN A 569 -1.22 -14.16 30.55
CA ASN A 569 -0.21 -14.40 31.58
C ASN A 569 -0.39 -13.54 32.84
N THR A 570 -1.55 -12.88 33.02
CA THR A 570 -1.76 -12.05 34.22
C THR A 570 -1.92 -12.96 35.44
N ASP A 571 -1.12 -12.74 36.49
CA ASP A 571 -1.21 -13.49 37.74
C ASP A 571 -2.62 -13.33 38.35
N PRO A 572 -3.36 -14.43 38.61
CA PRO A 572 -4.64 -14.39 39.32
C PRO A 572 -4.58 -13.60 40.63
N ALA A 573 -3.43 -13.52 41.29
CA ALA A 573 -3.23 -12.70 42.49
C ALA A 573 -3.36 -11.19 42.21
N THR A 574 -2.86 -10.70 41.07
CA THR A 574 -2.98 -9.29 40.67
C THR A 574 -4.43 -8.92 40.37
N ILE A 575 -5.17 -9.79 39.69
CA ILE A 575 -6.60 -9.61 39.42
C ILE A 575 -7.38 -9.61 40.75
N ARG A 576 -7.03 -10.50 41.68
CA ARG A 576 -7.62 -10.56 43.02
C ARG A 576 -7.33 -9.31 43.84
N GLN A 577 -6.11 -8.76 43.78
CA GLN A 577 -5.77 -7.50 44.44
C GLN A 577 -6.55 -6.31 43.87
N LEU A 578 -6.74 -6.23 42.55
CA LEU A 578 -7.55 -5.18 41.92
C LEU A 578 -9.02 -5.27 42.33
N LEU A 579 -9.58 -6.48 42.40
CA LEU A 579 -10.94 -6.71 42.92
C LEU A 579 -11.06 -6.40 44.41
N LEU A 580 -10.01 -6.66 45.21
CA LEU A 580 -9.97 -6.32 46.64
C LEU A 580 -9.83 -4.81 46.90
N ALA A 581 -9.09 -4.07 46.07
CA ALA A 581 -8.98 -2.61 46.16
C ALA A 581 -10.33 -1.91 45.91
N TYR A 582 -11.25 -2.56 45.20
CA TYR A 582 -12.62 -2.08 44.98
C TYR A 582 -13.54 -2.23 46.21
N ARG A 583 -13.09 -2.90 47.29
CA ARG A 583 -13.85 -3.04 48.55
C ARG A 583 -13.95 -1.76 49.39
N ILE A 584 -13.36 -0.64 48.95
CA ILE A 584 -13.31 0.62 49.71
C ILE A 584 -14.53 1.50 49.31
N PRO A 585 -15.24 2.15 50.26
CA PRO A 585 -16.65 2.54 50.11
C PRO A 585 -16.93 3.86 49.35
N THR A 586 -15.98 4.39 48.57
CA THR A 586 -15.98 5.81 48.17
C THR A 586 -16.45 6.13 46.74
N PHE A 587 -17.05 5.19 45.99
CA PHE A 587 -17.61 5.50 44.66
C PHE A 587 -19.09 5.90 44.71
N PRO A 588 -19.51 6.92 43.95
CA PRO A 588 -20.93 7.27 43.84
C PRO A 588 -21.67 6.28 42.91
N GLY A 589 -22.60 5.51 43.47
CA GLY A 589 -23.66 4.79 42.73
C GLY A 589 -23.40 3.33 42.35
N ASN A 590 -24.45 2.67 41.81
CA ASN A 590 -24.56 1.25 41.42
C ASN A 590 -23.64 0.84 40.24
N ALA A 591 -22.37 1.21 40.28
CA ALA A 591 -21.43 1.02 39.18
C ALA A 591 -20.57 -0.24 39.35
N SER A 592 -20.53 -1.06 38.30
CA SER A 592 -19.86 -2.36 38.30
C SER A 592 -18.49 -2.33 37.62
N VAL A 593 -17.60 -3.22 38.08
CA VAL A 593 -16.31 -3.52 37.44
C VAL A 593 -16.44 -4.81 36.65
N LEU A 594 -15.98 -4.77 35.41
CA LEU A 594 -15.98 -5.91 34.51
C LEU A 594 -14.54 -6.40 34.31
N VAL A 595 -14.27 -7.68 34.53
CA VAL A 595 -12.99 -8.30 34.18
C VAL A 595 -13.26 -9.34 33.11
N LEU A 596 -12.70 -9.12 31.91
CA LEU A 596 -12.94 -9.97 30.74
C LEU A 596 -11.93 -11.12 30.66
N ASP A 597 -12.33 -12.35 30.36
CA ASP A 597 -11.35 -13.45 30.21
C ASP A 597 -10.45 -13.25 28.96
N PRO A 598 -9.18 -13.73 28.99
CA PRO A 598 -8.29 -13.68 27.85
C PRO A 598 -8.78 -14.59 26.70
N ILE A 599 -8.40 -14.25 25.46
CA ILE A 599 -8.84 -14.96 24.25
C ILE A 599 -8.23 -16.37 24.23
N LEU A 600 -9.07 -17.41 24.37
CA LEU A 600 -8.67 -18.80 24.14
C LEU A 600 -8.60 -19.10 22.62
N PRO A 601 -7.62 -19.88 22.12
CA PRO A 601 -7.42 -20.10 20.68
C PRO A 601 -8.55 -20.83 19.93
N SER A 602 -9.54 -21.36 20.64
CA SER A 602 -10.55 -22.29 20.11
C SER A 602 -12.00 -21.78 20.13
N SER A 603 -12.29 -20.59 20.67
CA SER A 603 -13.68 -20.11 20.80
C SER A 603 -14.20 -19.39 19.54
N GLN A 604 -15.45 -19.67 19.21
CA GLN A 604 -16.19 -19.12 18.08
C GLN A 604 -16.57 -17.65 18.35
N SER A 605 -16.18 -16.75 17.44
CA SER A 605 -16.49 -15.31 17.37
C SER A 605 -15.73 -14.38 18.35
N TYR A 606 -15.07 -13.34 17.80
CA TYR A 606 -14.34 -12.30 18.56
C TYR A 606 -15.24 -11.46 19.48
N GLY A 607 -16.56 -11.49 19.24
CA GLY A 607 -17.54 -10.60 19.87
C GLY A 607 -18.08 -11.09 21.22
N THR A 608 -17.99 -12.38 21.55
CA THR A 608 -18.49 -12.90 22.83
C THR A 608 -17.33 -13.32 23.74
N ARG A 609 -17.32 -12.81 24.97
CA ARG A 609 -16.32 -13.16 25.98
C ARG A 609 -16.99 -13.51 27.30
N SER A 610 -16.42 -14.49 28.00
CA SER A 610 -16.74 -14.71 29.40
C SER A 610 -16.14 -13.58 30.22
N ALA A 611 -16.87 -13.12 31.24
CA ALA A 611 -16.47 -12.04 32.11
C ALA A 611 -16.86 -12.37 33.55
N SER A 612 -16.03 -11.97 34.50
CA SER A 612 -16.43 -11.86 35.89
C SER A 612 -16.90 -10.43 36.15
N VAL A 613 -18.15 -10.31 36.63
CA VAL A 613 -18.77 -9.02 36.98
C VAL A 613 -18.78 -8.89 38.49
N SER A 614 -18.28 -7.77 39.00
CA SER A 614 -18.46 -7.37 40.40
C SER A 614 -19.38 -6.14 40.42
N ILE A 615 -20.59 -6.34 40.95
CA ILE A 615 -21.65 -5.30 41.03
C ILE A 615 -21.58 -4.58 42.39
N SER A 616 -21.10 -5.26 43.42
CA SER A 616 -20.95 -4.75 44.78
C SER A 616 -19.63 -5.21 45.39
N PRO A 617 -18.97 -4.39 46.23
CA PRO A 617 -17.77 -4.77 46.97
C PRO A 617 -17.98 -5.98 47.91
N TYR A 618 -19.23 -6.31 48.24
CA TYR A 618 -19.59 -7.39 49.16
C TYR A 618 -20.08 -8.67 48.47
N ASP A 619 -20.34 -8.64 47.16
CA ASP A 619 -20.83 -9.80 46.40
C ASP A 619 -19.69 -10.63 45.79
N SER A 620 -19.87 -11.95 45.77
CA SER A 620 -18.97 -12.84 45.05
C SER A 620 -19.06 -12.57 43.54
N PRO A 621 -17.92 -12.52 42.80
CA PRO A 621 -17.94 -12.21 41.38
C PRO A 621 -18.78 -13.23 40.61
N SER A 622 -19.80 -12.76 39.90
CA SER A 622 -20.64 -13.61 39.06
C SER A 622 -20.02 -13.76 37.67
N ARG A 623 -19.97 -14.99 37.15
CA ARG A 623 -19.52 -15.24 35.78
C ARG A 623 -20.68 -15.07 34.81
N THR A 624 -20.50 -14.18 33.84
CA THR A 624 -21.48 -13.93 32.77
C THR A 624 -20.80 -13.97 31.40
N ILE A 625 -21.61 -14.09 30.34
CA ILE A 625 -21.13 -13.96 28.96
C ILE A 625 -21.56 -12.58 28.47
N VAL A 626 -20.59 -11.77 28.05
CA VAL A 626 -20.81 -10.39 27.61
C VAL A 626 -20.35 -10.20 26.17
N ASN A 627 -21.00 -9.27 25.48
CA ASN A 627 -20.53 -8.78 24.20
C ASN A 627 -19.33 -7.85 24.42
N TYR A 628 -18.19 -8.19 23.83
CA TYR A 628 -16.91 -7.52 24.06
C TYR A 628 -16.96 -6.02 23.82
N GLY A 629 -17.52 -5.59 22.69
CA GLY A 629 -17.49 -4.15 22.38
C GLY A 629 -18.66 -3.36 22.98
N GLU A 630 -19.77 -4.02 23.34
CA GLU A 630 -20.81 -3.38 24.18
C GLU A 630 -20.27 -3.11 25.58
N ALA A 631 -19.51 -4.06 26.14
CA ALA A 631 -18.82 -3.90 27.41
C ALA A 631 -17.86 -2.70 27.40
N LEU A 632 -17.07 -2.54 26.34
CA LEU A 632 -16.18 -1.37 26.19
C LEU A 632 -16.96 -0.07 26.01
N ALA A 633 -18.03 -0.07 25.21
CA ALA A 633 -18.83 1.14 24.94
C ALA A 633 -19.60 1.63 26.17
N ARG A 634 -19.91 0.74 27.12
CA ARG A 634 -20.57 1.08 28.39
C ARG A 634 -19.60 1.41 29.53
N SER A 635 -18.30 1.40 29.26
CA SER A 635 -17.24 1.63 30.25
C SER A 635 -16.69 3.04 30.18
N LEU A 636 -16.50 3.69 31.34
CA LEU A 636 -15.81 4.98 31.43
C LEU A 636 -14.29 4.82 31.21
N PHE A 637 -13.68 3.89 31.95
CA PHE A 637 -12.25 3.60 31.92
C PHE A 637 -11.98 2.17 31.50
N CYS A 638 -10.91 1.97 30.71
CA CYS A 638 -10.50 0.66 30.23
C CYS A 638 -9.06 0.39 30.66
N LEU A 639 -8.89 -0.48 31.67
CA LEU A 639 -7.58 -0.83 32.19
C LEU A 639 -6.92 -1.91 31.33
N ILE A 640 -5.75 -1.58 30.82
CA ILE A 640 -4.91 -2.44 29.99
C ILE A 640 -3.64 -2.75 30.79
N ILE A 641 -3.54 -3.99 31.29
CA ILE A 641 -2.44 -4.46 32.12
C ILE A 641 -1.49 -5.27 31.25
N GLN A 642 -0.19 -4.94 31.26
CA GLN A 642 0.88 -5.64 30.52
C GLN A 642 0.50 -5.93 29.06
N ILE A 643 0.93 -5.10 28.10
CA ILE A 643 0.54 -5.18 26.69
C ILE A 643 1.49 -6.11 25.92
N PRO A 644 1.23 -7.42 25.75
CA PRO A 644 1.95 -8.22 24.79
C PRO A 644 1.48 -7.87 23.38
N PRO A 645 2.15 -8.37 22.34
CA PRO A 645 1.81 -8.10 20.94
C PRO A 645 0.36 -8.37 20.51
N VAL A 646 -0.34 -9.26 21.21
CA VAL A 646 -1.74 -9.64 20.93
C VAL A 646 -2.73 -8.79 21.73
N GLY A 647 -2.29 -8.20 22.86
CA GLY A 647 -3.07 -7.30 23.70
C GLY A 647 -3.18 -5.88 23.13
N GLN A 648 -2.46 -5.55 22.05
CA GLN A 648 -2.44 -4.20 21.45
C GLN A 648 -3.75 -3.81 20.77
N PHE A 649 -4.58 -4.78 20.41
CA PHE A 649 -5.94 -4.50 19.98
C PHE A 649 -6.79 -3.91 21.11
N ALA A 650 -6.47 -4.16 22.39
CA ALA A 650 -7.20 -3.59 23.52
C ALA A 650 -7.14 -2.04 23.53
N LEU A 651 -5.97 -1.47 23.23
CA LEU A 651 -5.82 -0.01 23.16
C LEU A 651 -6.64 0.55 21.99
N PHE A 652 -6.54 -0.06 20.82
CA PHE A 652 -7.31 0.34 19.64
C PHE A 652 -8.83 0.22 19.87
N ASP A 653 -9.27 -0.92 20.41
CA ASP A 653 -10.68 -1.24 20.63
C ASP A 653 -11.30 -0.33 21.71
N SER A 654 -10.57 -0.04 22.79
CA SER A 654 -11.01 0.88 23.85
C SER A 654 -11.21 2.31 23.33
N MET A 655 -10.25 2.83 22.56
CA MET A 655 -10.36 4.16 21.96
C MET A 655 -11.49 4.25 20.93
N ASN A 656 -11.68 3.19 20.12
CA ASN A 656 -12.79 3.12 19.16
C ASN A 656 -14.16 3.12 19.86
N ALA A 657 -14.26 2.48 21.03
CA ALA A 657 -15.47 2.46 21.84
C ALA A 657 -15.74 3.79 22.56
N GLY A 658 -14.78 4.72 22.60
CA GLY A 658 -14.86 5.98 23.35
C GLY A 658 -14.51 5.84 24.83
N CYS A 659 -13.97 4.70 25.24
CA CYS A 659 -13.52 4.44 26.61
C CYS A 659 -12.15 5.10 26.85
N ILE A 660 -11.91 5.68 28.04
CA ILE A 660 -10.62 6.29 28.39
C ILE A 660 -9.61 5.18 28.70
N PRO A 661 -8.51 5.05 27.94
CA PRO A 661 -7.51 4.02 28.19
C PRO A 661 -6.71 4.31 29.47
N VAL A 662 -6.61 3.32 30.36
CA VAL A 662 -5.73 3.34 31.53
C VAL A 662 -4.63 2.31 31.28
N ILE A 663 -3.40 2.78 31.11
CA ILE A 663 -2.27 1.94 30.67
C ILE A 663 -1.38 1.64 31.85
N ALA A 664 -1.29 0.36 32.19
CA ALA A 664 -0.41 -0.17 33.23
C ALA A 664 0.68 -1.08 32.63
N ASP A 665 1.48 -0.49 31.73
CA ASP A 665 2.66 -1.12 31.14
C ASP A 665 3.78 -0.09 30.99
N ASP A 666 4.89 -0.33 31.70
CA ASP A 666 6.06 0.56 31.70
C ASP A 666 6.92 0.41 30.44
N ASN A 667 6.80 -0.68 29.68
CA ASN A 667 7.67 -1.01 28.54
C ASN A 667 7.03 -0.74 27.17
N PHE A 668 5.74 -0.44 27.14
CA PHE A 668 4.98 -0.21 25.92
C PHE A 668 5.21 1.20 25.34
N ILE A 669 5.54 1.28 24.05
CA ILE A 669 5.67 2.55 23.32
C ILE A 669 4.35 2.91 22.67
N LEU A 670 3.77 4.02 23.11
CA LEU A 670 2.46 4.47 22.63
C LEU A 670 2.49 4.87 21.14
N PRO A 671 1.41 4.60 20.38
CA PRO A 671 1.33 4.97 18.97
C PRO A 671 1.52 6.47 18.73
N PHE A 672 2.35 6.83 17.77
CA PHE A 672 2.69 8.22 17.39
C PHE A 672 3.05 9.12 18.60
N SER A 673 3.67 8.54 19.63
CA SER A 673 4.00 9.23 20.89
C SER A 673 4.97 10.41 20.74
N GLU A 674 5.60 10.56 19.58
CA GLU A 674 6.46 11.70 19.27
C GLU A 674 5.68 12.98 18.88
N VAL A 675 4.46 12.84 18.35
CA VAL A 675 3.61 13.98 17.92
C VAL A 675 2.32 14.10 18.72
N LEU A 676 1.80 12.99 19.26
CA LEU A 676 0.56 12.97 20.03
C LEU A 676 0.83 13.10 21.53
N ASP A 677 0.10 14.02 22.16
CA ASP A 677 0.16 14.25 23.60
C ASP A 677 -0.72 13.26 24.36
N TRP A 678 -0.12 12.13 24.73
CA TRP A 678 -0.81 11.07 25.45
C TRP A 678 -1.25 11.45 26.86
N SER A 679 -0.76 12.55 27.44
CA SER A 679 -1.24 13.03 28.74
C SER A 679 -2.71 13.47 28.72
N LYS A 680 -3.22 13.84 27.53
CA LYS A 680 -4.62 14.24 27.30
C LYS A 680 -5.50 13.11 26.76
N ILE A 681 -4.91 11.95 26.48
CA ILE A 681 -5.58 10.84 25.78
C ILE A 681 -5.76 9.65 26.73
N ALA A 682 -4.77 9.36 27.57
CA ALA A 682 -4.76 8.17 28.40
C ALA A 682 -4.17 8.44 29.79
N ILE A 683 -4.59 7.66 30.77
CA ILE A 683 -4.06 7.71 32.14
C ILE A 683 -2.97 6.65 32.25
N ARG A 684 -1.76 7.05 32.63
CA ARG A 684 -0.61 6.12 32.79
C ARG A 684 -0.39 5.80 34.26
N VAL A 685 -0.33 4.53 34.58
CA VAL A 685 -0.12 4.04 35.95
C VAL A 685 1.06 3.08 35.94
N ARG A 686 2.04 3.30 36.82
CA ARG A 686 3.19 2.40 36.93
C ARG A 686 2.73 1.04 37.44
N HIS A 687 3.38 -0.04 37.01
CA HIS A 687 2.98 -1.38 37.42
C HIS A 687 3.03 -1.56 38.96
N SER A 688 3.99 -0.92 39.64
CA SER A 688 4.11 -0.91 41.10
C SER A 688 2.96 -0.20 41.83
N GLU A 689 2.21 0.66 41.13
CA GLU A 689 1.16 1.50 41.71
C GLU A 689 -0.25 1.03 41.36
N LEU A 690 -0.40 -0.19 40.83
CA LEU A 690 -1.69 -0.79 40.49
C LEU A 690 -2.71 -0.76 41.64
N HIS A 691 -2.26 -0.81 42.89
CA HIS A 691 -3.12 -0.71 44.08
C HIS A 691 -3.77 0.68 44.26
N LYS A 692 -3.19 1.75 43.69
CA LYS A 692 -3.70 3.14 43.76
C LYS A 692 -4.63 3.49 42.59
N ILE A 693 -4.95 2.54 41.70
CA ILE A 693 -5.70 2.84 40.49
C ILE A 693 -7.09 3.37 40.83
N VAL A 694 -7.70 2.77 41.85
CA VAL A 694 -9.04 3.08 42.31
C VAL A 694 -9.10 4.52 42.80
N THR A 695 -8.18 4.91 43.70
CA THR A 695 -8.09 6.27 44.25
C THR A 695 -7.76 7.31 43.18
N THR A 696 -6.94 6.93 42.20
CA THR A 696 -6.58 7.81 41.08
C THR A 696 -7.78 8.05 40.17
N LEU A 697 -8.52 7.00 39.80
CA LEU A 697 -9.68 7.12 38.91
C LEU A 697 -10.86 7.85 39.58
N THR A 698 -11.04 7.73 40.91
CA THR A 698 -12.04 8.53 41.66
C THR A 698 -11.72 10.01 41.76
N SER A 699 -10.46 10.40 41.58
CA SER A 699 -10.05 11.80 41.76
C SER A 699 -10.48 12.70 40.59
N PHE A 700 -10.82 12.12 39.44
CA PHE A 700 -11.22 12.88 38.26
C PHE A 700 -12.68 13.32 38.32
N THR A 701 -12.91 14.58 38.00
CA THR A 701 -14.25 15.18 37.87
C THR A 701 -14.94 14.77 36.58
N SER A 702 -16.27 14.88 36.54
CA SER A 702 -17.05 14.60 35.32
C SER A 702 -16.66 15.46 34.12
N GLU A 703 -16.23 16.71 34.36
CA GLU A 703 -15.76 17.62 33.30
C GLU A 703 -14.44 17.16 32.68
N GLU A 704 -13.48 16.74 33.52
CA GLU A 704 -12.20 16.19 33.08
C GLU A 704 -12.41 14.89 32.28
N ILE A 705 -13.28 14.00 32.75
CA ILE A 705 -13.63 12.76 32.03
C ILE A 705 -14.22 13.09 30.65
N ALA A 706 -15.11 14.07 30.56
CA ALA A 706 -15.69 14.50 29.29
C ALA A 706 -14.64 15.14 28.35
N GLN A 707 -13.64 15.83 28.88
CA GLN A 707 -12.50 16.34 28.10
C GLN A 707 -11.65 15.20 27.54
N PHE A 708 -11.29 14.20 28.36
CA PHE A 708 -10.57 13.01 27.91
C PHE A 708 -11.33 12.25 26.83
N GLN A 709 -12.63 12.00 27.00
CA GLN A 709 -13.45 11.31 26.01
C GLN A 709 -13.54 12.07 24.67
N ARG A 710 -13.67 13.41 24.71
CA ARG A 710 -13.62 14.26 23.51
C ARG A 710 -12.28 14.13 22.80
N GLN A 711 -11.17 14.19 23.54
CA GLN A 711 -9.83 14.06 22.99
C GLN A 711 -9.58 12.68 22.38
N VAL A 712 -9.95 11.60 23.08
CA VAL A 712 -9.83 10.21 22.59
C VAL A 712 -10.57 10.04 21.26
N LYS A 713 -11.82 10.53 21.19
CA LYS A 713 -12.64 10.45 19.98
C LYS A 713 -12.05 11.28 18.83
N PHE A 714 -11.54 12.47 19.11
CA PHE A 714 -10.85 13.31 18.13
C PHE A 714 -9.62 12.59 17.55
N ILE A 715 -8.70 12.12 18.40
CA ILE A 715 -7.47 11.45 17.99
C ILE A 715 -7.77 10.16 17.22
N PHE A 716 -8.70 9.34 17.73
CA PHE A 716 -9.08 8.10 17.06
C PHE A 716 -9.63 8.38 15.66
N ASN A 717 -10.58 9.32 15.54
CA ASN A 717 -11.17 9.68 14.26
C ASN A 717 -10.18 10.34 13.32
N ARG A 718 -9.22 11.13 13.80
CA ARG A 718 -8.26 11.84 12.95
C ARG A 718 -7.15 10.93 12.45
N TYR A 719 -6.61 10.06 13.30
CA TYR A 719 -5.37 9.33 13.02
C TYR A 719 -5.51 7.79 12.98
N PHE A 720 -6.43 7.18 13.73
CA PHE A 720 -6.44 5.71 13.93
C PHE A 720 -7.56 4.99 13.19
N SER A 721 -8.67 5.66 12.84
CA SER A 721 -9.92 5.01 12.44
C SER A 721 -9.81 4.10 11.20
N THR A 722 -8.84 4.34 10.31
CA THR A 722 -8.59 3.52 9.12
C THR A 722 -7.10 3.30 8.90
N ILE A 723 -6.74 2.20 8.20
CA ILE A 723 -5.37 1.96 7.75
C ILE A 723 -4.83 3.14 6.93
N GLU A 724 -5.68 3.79 6.14
CA GLU A 724 -5.31 4.96 5.36
C GLU A 724 -4.81 6.11 6.25
N LYS A 725 -5.56 6.46 7.29
CA LYS A 725 -5.15 7.50 8.24
C LYS A 725 -3.86 7.14 8.97
N ILE A 726 -3.70 5.87 9.36
CA ILE A 726 -2.47 5.39 10.02
C ILE A 726 -1.26 5.55 9.08
N VAL A 727 -1.41 5.15 7.81
CA VAL A 727 -0.34 5.27 6.80
C VAL A 727 -0.01 6.72 6.52
N HIS A 728 -1.02 7.58 6.29
CA HIS A 728 -0.78 9.01 6.03
C HIS A 728 -0.13 9.70 7.23
N THR A 729 -0.57 9.41 8.46
CA THR A 729 0.04 9.94 9.69
C THR A 729 1.51 9.50 9.82
N THR A 730 1.81 8.25 9.49
CA THR A 730 3.19 7.73 9.48
C THR A 730 4.07 8.49 8.48
N LEU A 731 3.56 8.74 7.27
CA LEU A 731 4.28 9.51 6.25
C LEU A 731 4.42 10.99 6.63
N ASP A 732 3.40 11.57 7.27
CA ASP A 732 3.42 12.94 7.78
C ASP A 732 4.51 13.14 8.83
N ILE A 733 4.63 12.21 9.77
CA ILE A 733 5.72 12.20 10.75
C ILE A 733 7.08 12.13 10.08
N ILE A 734 7.26 11.23 9.11
CA ILE A 734 8.54 11.08 8.40
C ILE A 734 8.87 12.36 7.62
N ASN A 735 7.88 12.96 6.96
CA ASN A 735 8.05 14.24 6.25
C ASN A 735 8.47 15.35 7.22
N ASP A 736 7.82 15.45 8.37
CA ASP A 736 8.12 16.46 9.39
C ASP A 736 9.53 16.28 9.98
N ARG A 737 10.05 15.03 10.03
CA ARG A 737 11.46 14.74 10.39
C ARG A 737 12.45 15.17 9.31
N VAL A 738 12.13 14.95 8.03
CA VAL A 738 13.01 15.30 6.89
C VAL A 738 13.03 16.82 6.67
N PHE A 739 11.89 17.48 6.89
CA PHE A 739 11.74 18.92 6.72
C PHE A 739 11.27 19.60 8.02
N PRO A 740 12.12 19.72 9.05
CA PRO A 740 11.74 20.28 10.34
C PRO A 740 11.15 21.69 10.27
N TYR A 741 11.57 22.49 9.29
CA TYR A 741 11.08 23.86 9.08
C TYR A 741 9.64 23.94 8.58
N TYR A 742 9.13 22.88 7.94
CA TYR A 742 7.74 22.77 7.48
C TYR A 742 6.94 21.78 8.34
N ALA A 743 7.53 21.33 9.46
CA ALA A 743 6.90 20.38 10.34
C ALA A 743 5.64 20.96 10.97
N ARG A 744 4.67 20.10 11.23
CA ARG A 744 3.44 20.52 11.88
C ARG A 744 3.69 20.91 13.33
N SER A 745 3.00 21.94 13.79
CA SER A 745 3.09 22.40 15.17
C SER A 745 2.38 21.46 16.14
N TYR A 746 2.72 21.54 17.43
CA TYR A 746 2.04 20.79 18.49
C TYR A 746 0.51 20.98 18.45
N VAL A 747 0.04 22.19 18.18
CA VAL A 747 -1.39 22.55 18.12
C VAL A 747 -2.07 21.86 16.94
N GLN A 748 -1.40 21.78 15.79
CA GLN A 748 -1.91 21.10 14.60
C GLN A 748 -2.15 19.60 14.83
N TRP A 749 -1.29 18.96 15.62
CA TRP A 749 -1.43 17.55 15.95
C TRP A 749 -2.52 17.27 17.00
N ASN A 750 -2.64 18.14 18.01
CA ASN A 750 -3.35 17.82 19.25
C ASN A 750 -4.61 18.64 19.53
N SER A 751 -4.89 19.72 18.80
CA SER A 751 -6.07 20.56 19.03
C SER A 751 -7.24 20.20 18.09
N PRO A 752 -8.44 19.91 18.62
CA PRO A 752 -9.61 19.61 17.80
C PRO A 752 -10.15 20.82 17.02
N ASP A 753 -9.89 22.03 17.52
CA ASP A 753 -10.38 23.29 16.95
C ASP A 753 -9.40 23.90 15.93
N TYR A 754 -8.33 23.18 15.59
CA TYR A 754 -7.36 23.66 14.61
C TYR A 754 -7.96 23.73 13.21
N VAL A 755 -7.96 24.93 12.62
CA VAL A 755 -8.37 25.19 11.22
C VAL A 755 -7.13 25.52 10.39
N GLU A 756 -6.99 24.83 9.25
CA GLU A 756 -5.84 24.84 8.33
C GLU A 756 -5.70 26.15 7.53
N ASN A 757 -5.62 27.30 8.21
CA ASN A 757 -5.41 28.61 7.61
C ASN A 757 -4.34 29.46 8.31
N ALA A 758 -3.53 28.87 9.20
CA ALA A 758 -2.35 29.52 9.73
C ALA A 758 -1.17 29.22 8.79
N LEU A 759 -0.42 30.26 8.42
CA LEU A 759 0.89 30.12 7.76
C LEU A 759 1.72 29.03 8.47
N PRO A 760 2.59 28.29 7.75
CA PRO A 760 3.49 27.34 8.40
C PRO A 760 4.23 28.03 9.57
N PRO A 761 4.48 27.31 10.68
CA PRO A 761 5.27 27.88 11.77
C PRO A 761 6.57 28.43 11.18
N ALA A 762 6.97 29.62 11.65
CA ALA A 762 8.12 30.30 11.09
C ALA A 762 9.35 29.39 11.11
N PRO A 763 10.19 29.42 10.06
CA PRO A 763 11.47 28.74 10.12
C PRO A 763 12.21 29.24 11.36
N LEU A 764 12.72 28.32 12.19
CA LEU A 764 13.63 28.63 13.30
C LEU A 764 14.91 29.22 12.71
N LEU A 765 14.89 30.52 12.43
CA LEU A 765 16.08 31.27 12.09
C LEU A 765 16.78 31.59 13.40
N PHE A 766 17.99 31.05 13.56
CA PHE A 766 18.91 31.49 14.59
C PHE A 766 19.39 32.89 14.22
N TYR A 767 18.62 33.91 14.61
CA TYR A 767 19.14 35.26 14.62
C TYR A 767 20.25 35.32 15.67
N PRO A 768 21.43 35.88 15.37
CA PRO A 768 22.42 36.11 16.40
C PRO A 768 21.75 36.98 17.49
N PRO A 769 21.97 36.68 18.79
CA PRO A 769 21.30 37.39 19.89
C PRO A 769 21.58 38.90 19.90
N ARG A 770 22.63 39.34 19.18
CA ARG A 770 22.88 40.73 18.78
C ARG A 770 23.41 40.72 17.34
N SER A 771 22.84 41.54 16.44
CA SER A 771 23.53 41.85 15.18
C SER A 771 24.76 42.71 15.50
N SER A 772 25.78 42.68 14.63
CA SER A 772 27.02 43.44 14.88
C SER A 772 26.70 44.94 15.05
N VAL A 773 27.34 45.62 15.99
CA VAL A 773 27.21 47.09 16.18
C VAL A 773 27.71 47.87 14.95
N HIS A 774 28.42 47.20 14.03
CA HIS A 774 28.78 47.69 12.69
C HIS A 774 27.72 47.40 11.61
N GLY A 775 26.52 46.98 12.02
CA GLY A 775 25.41 46.70 11.14
C GLY A 775 25.12 47.91 10.26
N ARG A 776 24.79 47.62 9.00
CA ARG A 776 24.49 48.62 7.99
C ARG A 776 22.98 48.63 7.73
N LEU A 777 22.41 49.79 7.48
CA LEU A 777 20.99 49.98 7.17
C LEU A 777 20.79 50.30 5.69
N THR A 778 19.83 49.65 5.03
CA THR A 778 19.37 50.06 3.69
C THR A 778 18.00 50.73 3.82
N ALA A 779 17.88 51.95 3.30
CA ALA A 779 16.60 52.64 3.18
C ALA A 779 15.88 52.20 1.90
N LEU A 780 14.68 51.65 2.05
CA LEU A 780 13.78 51.23 0.98
C LEU A 780 12.62 52.22 0.88
N ILE A 781 12.66 53.10 -0.11
CA ILE A 781 11.72 54.21 -0.28
C ILE A 781 10.77 53.93 -1.44
N ARG A 782 9.46 54.07 -1.22
CA ARG A 782 8.47 54.03 -2.30
C ARG A 782 8.15 55.45 -2.76
N ALA A 783 8.34 55.75 -4.04
CA ALA A 783 8.14 57.07 -4.63
C ALA A 783 7.04 57.05 -5.70
N ARG A 784 6.11 58.01 -5.62
CA ARG A 784 4.98 58.17 -6.54
C ARG A 784 5.04 59.51 -7.28
N ASP A 785 4.71 60.59 -6.62
CA ASP A 785 4.51 61.91 -7.23
C ASP A 785 5.07 63.07 -6.40
N HIS A 786 5.68 62.79 -5.25
CA HIS A 786 6.18 63.82 -4.33
C HIS A 786 7.70 64.04 -4.43
N PHE A 787 8.22 64.29 -5.65
CA PHE A 787 9.68 64.38 -5.86
C PHE A 787 10.36 65.46 -5.00
N GLY A 788 9.71 66.60 -4.75
CA GLY A 788 10.26 67.65 -3.88
C GLY A 788 10.42 67.22 -2.41
N LEU A 789 9.46 66.45 -1.88
CA LEU A 789 9.54 65.89 -0.52
C LEU A 789 10.58 64.76 -0.47
N LEU A 790 10.61 63.91 -1.49
CA LEU A 790 11.63 62.88 -1.65
C LEU A 790 13.04 63.47 -1.65
N HIS A 791 13.27 64.56 -2.39
CA HIS A 791 14.56 65.24 -2.44
C HIS A 791 15.00 65.71 -1.05
N GLN A 792 14.10 66.31 -0.27
CA GLN A 792 14.38 66.72 1.12
C GLN A 792 14.65 65.53 2.04
N LEU A 793 13.92 64.43 1.84
CA LEU A 793 14.08 63.19 2.61
C LEU A 793 15.43 62.53 2.37
N LEU A 794 15.87 62.45 1.12
CA LEU A 794 17.18 61.93 0.75
C LEU A 794 18.32 62.74 1.38
N LEU A 795 18.21 64.07 1.37
CA LEU A 795 19.21 64.95 1.97
C LEU A 795 19.31 64.81 3.49
N LYS A 796 18.21 64.48 4.19
CA LYS A 796 18.23 64.23 5.63
C LYS A 796 18.72 62.81 5.97
N LEU A 797 18.26 61.80 5.22
CA LEU A 797 18.61 60.40 5.50
C LEU A 797 20.12 60.14 5.40
N GLN A 798 20.82 60.78 4.46
CA GLN A 798 22.27 60.64 4.33
C GLN A 798 23.08 61.14 5.55
N LEU A 799 22.44 61.83 6.50
CA LEU A 799 23.08 62.25 7.74
C LEU A 799 23.11 61.12 8.79
N ALA A 800 22.33 60.05 8.60
CA ALA A 800 22.35 58.87 9.46
C ALA A 800 23.65 58.09 9.28
N SER A 801 24.37 57.93 10.39
CA SER A 801 25.64 57.21 10.47
C SER A 801 25.47 55.71 10.22
N SER A 802 24.30 55.14 10.56
CA SER A 802 23.96 53.74 10.29
C SER A 802 23.57 53.44 8.83
N LEU A 803 23.26 54.47 8.02
CA LEU A 803 22.78 54.30 6.65
C LEU A 803 23.91 53.93 5.70
N HIS A 804 23.72 52.84 4.96
CA HIS A 804 24.69 52.35 3.97
C HIS A 804 24.26 52.58 2.52
N ARG A 805 22.98 52.42 2.22
CA ARG A 805 22.44 52.53 0.85
C ARG A 805 21.01 53.01 0.86
N ILE A 806 20.60 53.68 -0.22
CA ILE A 806 19.23 54.06 -0.49
C ILE A 806 18.74 53.38 -1.77
N VAL A 807 17.59 52.72 -1.69
CA VAL A 807 16.87 52.13 -2.83
C VAL A 807 15.53 52.82 -2.95
N VAL A 808 15.31 53.52 -4.07
CA VAL A 808 14.05 54.18 -4.39
C VAL A 808 13.29 53.37 -5.43
N LEU A 809 12.10 52.91 -5.07
CA LEU A 809 11.17 52.24 -5.97
C LEU A 809 10.22 53.28 -6.55
N TRP A 810 10.31 53.51 -7.86
CA TRP A 810 9.44 54.44 -8.56
C TRP A 810 8.17 53.75 -9.04
N THR A 811 7.05 54.00 -8.35
CA THR A 811 5.79 53.25 -8.51
C THR A 811 4.70 54.00 -9.26
N ASN A 812 4.97 55.23 -9.73
CA ASN A 812 3.99 55.99 -10.50
C ASN A 812 4.02 55.60 -11.99
N PRO A 813 2.93 55.06 -12.54
CA PRO A 813 2.89 54.64 -13.94
C PRO A 813 2.74 55.82 -14.92
N LYS A 814 2.34 57.01 -14.43
CA LYS A 814 2.05 58.19 -15.26
C LYS A 814 3.23 59.16 -15.32
N ILE A 815 3.99 59.30 -14.23
CA ILE A 815 5.13 60.20 -14.14
C ILE A 815 6.41 59.38 -14.33
N PRO A 816 7.23 59.64 -15.35
CA PRO A 816 8.50 58.92 -15.54
C PRO A 816 9.50 59.27 -14.44
N ILE A 817 10.51 58.41 -14.26
CA ILE A 817 11.61 58.65 -13.32
C ILE A 817 12.30 59.99 -13.69
N PRO A 818 12.45 60.94 -12.74
CA PRO A 818 13.11 62.21 -12.98
C PRO A 818 14.54 62.03 -13.48
N ASN A 819 14.99 62.94 -14.35
CA ASN A 819 16.34 62.93 -14.92
C ASN A 819 17.39 62.83 -13.80
N PRO A 820 18.42 61.97 -13.92
CA PRO A 820 19.50 61.81 -12.93
C PRO A 820 20.11 63.13 -12.42
N SER A 821 20.13 64.18 -13.25
CA SER A 821 20.67 65.51 -12.90
C SER A 821 19.85 66.24 -11.82
N LEU A 822 18.59 65.85 -11.60
CA LEU A 822 17.69 66.44 -10.61
C LEU A 822 17.79 65.79 -9.22
N TRP A 823 18.55 64.69 -9.11
CA TRP A 823 18.71 63.97 -7.85
C TRP A 823 19.84 64.60 -7.02
N PRO A 824 19.71 64.64 -5.68
CA PRO A 824 20.73 65.23 -4.84
C PRO A 824 22.02 64.41 -4.88
N ALA A 825 23.17 65.07 -4.75
CA ALA A 825 24.44 64.40 -4.51
C ALA A 825 24.46 63.84 -3.08
N LEU A 826 24.52 62.51 -2.95
CA LEU A 826 24.42 61.80 -1.67
C LEU A 826 25.76 61.14 -1.29
N ARG A 827 26.03 61.08 0.01
CA ARG A 827 27.21 60.37 0.56
C ARG A 827 27.11 58.85 0.46
N VAL A 828 25.90 58.32 0.37
CA VAL A 828 25.60 56.89 0.26
C VAL A 828 25.09 56.57 -1.15
N PRO A 829 25.36 55.36 -1.68
CA PRO A 829 24.86 54.96 -2.99
C PRO A 829 23.33 55.02 -3.06
N LEU A 830 22.82 55.63 -4.13
CA LEU A 830 21.40 55.70 -4.46
C LEU A 830 21.13 54.82 -5.67
N THR A 831 20.14 53.92 -5.56
CA THR A 831 19.65 53.12 -6.69
C THR A 831 18.18 53.38 -6.90
N VAL A 832 17.77 53.72 -8.13
CA VAL A 832 16.38 53.96 -8.50
C VAL A 832 15.91 52.81 -9.38
N LEU A 833 14.85 52.10 -8.96
CA LEU A 833 14.31 50.94 -9.67
C LEU A 833 12.89 51.24 -10.17
N PRO A 834 12.55 50.88 -11.42
CA PRO A 834 11.18 50.96 -11.92
C PRO A 834 10.33 49.83 -11.32
N PHE A 835 9.05 50.12 -11.08
CA PHE A 835 8.07 49.15 -10.57
C PHE A 835 7.59 48.16 -11.66
N SER A 836 8.50 47.40 -12.27
CA SER A 836 8.17 46.44 -13.34
C SER A 836 7.82 45.02 -12.84
N GLN A 837 7.92 44.75 -11.52
CA GLN A 837 7.63 43.45 -10.91
C GLN A 837 6.32 43.47 -10.11
N LEU A 838 5.23 43.08 -10.76
CA LEU A 838 3.84 43.37 -10.34
C LEU A 838 3.27 42.48 -9.22
N ILE A 839 3.92 41.35 -8.87
CA ILE A 839 3.28 40.37 -7.98
C ILE A 839 3.54 40.67 -6.50
N HIS A 840 4.74 41.10 -6.10
CA HIS A 840 5.12 41.22 -4.68
C HIS A 840 5.34 42.67 -4.21
N GLY A 841 4.99 43.65 -5.04
CA GLY A 841 5.02 45.07 -4.66
C GLY A 841 6.39 45.57 -4.20
N ARG A 842 6.42 46.46 -3.19
CA ARG A 842 7.66 47.04 -2.65
C ARG A 842 8.56 46.03 -1.92
N TYR A 843 8.00 44.91 -1.46
CA TYR A 843 8.67 43.94 -0.59
C TYR A 843 9.33 42.79 -1.35
N TYR A 844 9.51 42.93 -2.66
CA TYR A 844 10.32 41.99 -3.43
C TYR A 844 11.79 41.99 -2.94
N PRO A 845 12.44 40.82 -2.83
CA PRO A 845 13.83 40.72 -2.38
C PRO A 845 14.82 41.18 -3.47
N PHE A 846 14.95 42.49 -3.65
CA PHE A 846 15.88 43.09 -4.60
C PHE A 846 17.34 42.82 -4.21
N ALA A 847 18.18 42.42 -5.18
CA ALA A 847 19.59 42.14 -4.96
C ALA A 847 20.39 43.36 -4.46
N GLN A 848 19.87 44.57 -4.68
CA GLN A 848 20.43 45.83 -4.21
C GLN A 848 20.29 46.03 -2.69
N ILE A 849 19.44 45.25 -2.02
CA ILE A 849 19.29 45.25 -0.56
C ILE A 849 20.26 44.22 0.04
N ASP A 850 21.51 44.61 0.23
CA ASP A 850 22.56 43.72 0.74
C ASP A 850 22.66 43.70 2.28
N THR A 851 22.12 44.71 2.97
CA THR A 851 22.16 44.83 4.43
C THR A 851 21.16 43.95 5.16
N GLU A 852 21.46 43.57 6.40
CA GLU A 852 20.53 42.79 7.25
C GLU A 852 19.31 43.60 7.68
N ALA A 853 19.48 44.88 8.01
CA ALA A 853 18.40 45.78 8.38
C ALA A 853 17.85 46.54 7.17
N VAL A 854 16.53 46.64 7.09
CA VAL A 854 15.81 47.40 6.07
C VAL A 854 14.93 48.44 6.77
N LEU A 855 15.14 49.72 6.44
CA LEU A 855 14.27 50.83 6.83
C LEU A 855 13.27 51.08 5.69
N SER A 856 11.98 50.85 5.93
CA SER A 856 10.91 51.03 4.94
C SER A 856 10.18 52.36 5.16
N LEU A 857 10.07 53.18 4.10
CA LEU A 857 9.44 54.52 4.13
C LEU A 857 8.78 54.92 2.80
N ASP A 858 7.87 55.89 2.83
CA ASP A 858 7.22 56.46 1.65
C ASP A 858 7.74 57.86 1.33
N ASP A 859 7.58 58.31 0.07
CA ASP A 859 7.92 59.66 -0.38
C ASP A 859 7.07 60.77 0.25
N SER A 860 5.90 60.41 0.78
CA SER A 860 5.03 61.29 1.54
C SER A 860 5.28 61.24 3.05
N THR A 861 6.19 60.39 3.54
CA THR A 861 6.48 60.26 4.97
C THR A 861 7.05 61.56 5.54
N CYS A 862 6.44 62.08 6.61
CA CYS A 862 7.00 63.20 7.35
C CYS A 862 8.44 62.89 7.79
N LEU A 863 9.35 63.84 7.54
CA LEU A 863 10.80 63.70 7.78
C LEU A 863 11.08 63.29 9.23
N PRO A 864 11.55 62.05 9.51
CA PRO A 864 11.87 61.63 10.87
C PRO A 864 13.12 62.36 11.39
N GLU A 865 13.21 62.51 12.71
CA GLU A 865 14.42 63.04 13.34
C GLU A 865 15.56 62.03 13.25
N LEU A 866 16.78 62.54 13.07
CA LEU A 866 17.99 61.73 12.94
C LEU A 866 18.20 60.81 14.15
N GLN A 867 17.98 61.34 15.36
CA GLN A 867 18.13 60.60 16.61
C GLN A 867 17.15 59.43 16.70
N GLN A 868 15.97 59.56 16.11
CA GLN A 868 14.95 58.53 16.12
C GLN A 868 15.29 57.35 15.20
N ILE A 869 15.92 57.62 14.05
CA ILE A 869 16.41 56.57 13.14
C ILE A 869 17.52 55.78 13.82
N GLU A 870 18.49 56.46 14.44
CA GLU A 870 19.62 55.80 15.10
C GLU A 870 19.18 54.96 16.31
N ALA A 871 18.31 55.51 17.17
CA ALA A 871 17.74 54.77 18.30
C ALA A 871 16.91 53.56 17.84
N GLY A 872 16.17 53.70 16.73
CA GLY A 872 15.43 52.61 16.12
C GLY A 872 16.32 51.51 15.57
N PHE A 873 17.42 51.89 14.92
CA PHE A 873 18.41 50.96 14.40
C PHE A 873 19.15 50.21 15.52
N GLU A 874 19.52 50.90 16.59
CA GLU A 874 20.12 50.30 17.78
C GLU A 874 19.16 49.31 18.46
N LEU A 875 17.87 49.68 18.57
CA LEU A 875 16.84 48.81 19.12
C LEU A 875 16.65 47.54 18.26
N TRP A 876 16.72 47.69 16.93
CA TRP A 876 16.70 46.56 15.99
C TRP A 876 17.95 45.68 16.14
N CYS A 877 19.14 46.24 16.32
CA CYS A 877 20.36 45.44 16.50
C CYS A 877 20.28 44.49 17.71
N HIS A 878 19.56 44.90 18.76
CA HIS A 878 19.27 44.10 19.94
C HIS A 878 18.08 43.14 19.77
N ASN A 879 17.23 43.36 18.74
CA ASN A 879 16.01 42.60 18.48
C ASN A 879 15.83 42.34 16.98
N PRO A 880 16.78 41.66 16.30
CA PRO A 880 16.77 41.52 14.84
C PRO A 880 15.56 40.73 14.31
N ASP A 881 14.94 39.92 15.18
CA ASP A 881 13.76 39.10 14.89
C ASP A 881 12.44 39.86 15.04
N ARG A 882 12.44 41.14 15.45
CA ARG A 882 11.24 41.94 15.70
C ARG A 882 11.05 43.07 14.68
N LEU A 883 9.79 43.47 14.52
CA LEU A 883 9.44 44.71 13.83
C LEU A 883 9.66 45.90 14.77
N ILE A 884 10.43 46.89 14.32
CA ILE A 884 10.61 48.16 15.04
C ILE A 884 9.85 49.27 14.33
N GLY A 885 8.98 49.96 15.05
CA GLY A 885 8.23 51.12 14.59
C GLY A 885 8.84 52.44 15.06
N LEU A 886 8.97 53.42 14.17
CA LEU A 886 9.44 54.76 14.53
C LEU A 886 8.27 55.77 14.68
N THR A 887 7.02 55.37 14.44
CA THR A 887 5.85 56.25 14.61
C THR A 887 4.86 55.64 15.58
N ASN A 888 4.27 56.47 16.44
CA ASN A 888 3.17 56.08 17.33
C ASN A 888 1.84 56.16 16.58
N GLY A 889 1.59 55.20 15.69
CA GLY A 889 0.28 54.98 15.08
C GLY A 889 -0.19 53.57 15.38
N THR A 890 -1.24 53.42 16.19
CA THR A 890 -1.95 52.14 16.38
C THR A 890 -3.36 52.29 15.84
N ILE A 891 -3.81 51.39 14.96
CA ILE A 891 -5.24 51.29 14.65
C ILE A 891 -5.93 50.67 15.86
N VAL A 892 -6.56 51.51 16.68
CA VAL A 892 -7.59 51.08 17.61
C VAL A 892 -8.90 51.36 16.89
N SER A 893 -9.63 50.33 16.45
CA SER A 893 -11.01 50.58 16.04
C SER A 893 -11.77 51.08 17.27
N SER A 894 -12.38 52.26 17.13
CA SER A 894 -13.26 52.85 18.13
C SER A 894 -14.38 51.87 18.45
N ALA A 895 -14.35 51.32 19.66
CA ALA A 895 -15.45 50.57 20.23
C ALA A 895 -16.70 51.46 20.30
N GLN A 896 -17.68 51.18 19.44
CA GLN A 896 -19.07 51.32 19.83
C GLN A 896 -19.62 49.91 20.07
N LYS A 897 -19.81 49.60 21.35
CA LYS A 897 -20.61 48.50 21.91
C LYS A 897 -20.49 47.14 21.20
N ALA A 898 -19.47 46.37 21.54
CA ALA A 898 -19.51 44.91 21.49
C ALA A 898 -18.51 44.32 22.49
N SER A 899 -18.89 43.18 23.07
CA SER A 899 -18.26 42.39 24.13
C SER A 899 -16.74 42.20 24.04
N GLU A 900 -16.12 41.87 25.18
CA GLU A 900 -14.68 41.76 25.47
C GLU A 900 -13.82 40.78 24.61
N GLU A 901 -14.25 40.37 23.42
CA GLU A 901 -13.58 39.35 22.59
C GLU A 901 -13.31 39.78 21.13
N ALA A 902 -13.17 41.08 20.83
CA ALA A 902 -12.73 41.51 19.50
C ALA A 902 -11.18 41.55 19.38
N PRO A 903 -10.56 40.97 18.33
CA PRO A 903 -9.11 40.93 18.17
C PRO A 903 -8.54 42.32 17.84
N PHE A 904 -7.65 42.82 18.71
CA PHE A 904 -6.93 44.08 18.53
C PHE A 904 -5.83 43.91 17.45
N LEU A 905 -5.89 44.65 16.35
CA LEU A 905 -4.84 44.71 15.34
C LEU A 905 -3.95 45.94 15.59
N SER A 906 -2.82 45.75 16.26
CA SER A 906 -1.79 46.80 16.39
C SER A 906 -0.86 46.76 15.17
N ALA A 907 -0.87 47.80 14.34
CA ALA A 907 0.03 47.96 13.20
C ALA A 907 0.59 49.38 13.15
N VAL A 908 1.91 49.49 12.95
CA VAL A 908 2.63 50.76 12.75
C VAL A 908 2.69 51.09 11.26
N PHE A 909 2.54 52.37 10.87
CA PHE A 909 2.47 52.78 9.46
C PHE A 909 3.68 53.59 9.00
N GLY A 910 4.14 53.30 7.77
CA GLY A 910 4.98 54.18 6.96
C GLY A 910 6.44 54.37 7.40
N LEU A 911 6.85 53.90 8.58
CA LEU A 911 8.24 54.02 9.03
C LEU A 911 8.63 52.87 9.98
N THR A 912 9.19 51.82 9.40
CA THR A 912 9.54 50.58 10.12
C THR A 912 10.93 50.06 9.78
N ILE A 913 11.56 49.40 10.75
CA ILE A 913 12.82 48.67 10.59
C ILE A 913 12.56 47.18 10.83
N PHE A 914 13.02 46.34 9.90
CA PHE A 914 12.92 44.89 9.99
C PHE A 914 14.07 44.19 9.27
N HIS A 915 14.24 42.89 9.52
CA HIS A 915 15.29 42.09 8.91
C HIS A 915 14.98 41.71 7.44
N LYS A 916 15.96 41.79 6.54
CA LYS A 916 15.79 41.54 5.09
C LYS A 916 15.16 40.19 4.73
N HIS A 917 15.33 39.17 5.58
CA HIS A 917 14.72 37.85 5.38
C HIS A 917 13.20 37.93 5.17
N TYR A 918 12.52 38.86 5.85
CA TYR A 918 11.08 39.00 5.70
C TYR A 918 10.66 39.40 4.28
N LEU A 919 11.55 40.00 3.47
CA LEU A 919 11.29 40.22 2.04
C LEU A 919 11.16 38.90 1.28
N HIS A 920 12.03 37.92 1.59
CA HIS A 920 11.93 36.57 1.05
C HIS A 920 10.69 35.84 1.58
N SER A 921 10.40 35.95 2.87
CA SER A 921 9.19 35.37 3.46
C SER A 921 7.92 35.92 2.81
N TYR A 922 7.89 37.23 2.51
CA TYR A 922 6.78 37.89 1.84
C TYR A 922 6.59 37.37 0.41
N ALA A 923 7.68 37.11 -0.30
CA ALA A 923 7.63 36.57 -1.65
C ALA A 923 7.25 35.08 -1.70
N GLU A 924 7.72 34.27 -0.75
CA GLU A 924 7.60 32.80 -0.78
C GLU A 924 6.39 32.24 -0.02
N LEU A 925 6.02 32.83 1.12
CA LEU A 925 5.03 32.26 2.04
C LEU A 925 3.61 32.77 1.82
N LEU A 926 3.46 33.99 1.29
CA LEU A 926 2.14 34.57 1.08
C LEU A 926 1.48 33.99 -0.17
N SER A 927 0.28 33.45 0.00
CA SER A 927 -0.51 32.90 -1.09
C SER A 927 -0.95 34.00 -2.07
N SER A 928 -1.22 33.61 -3.31
CA SER A 928 -1.80 34.51 -4.31
C SER A 928 -3.17 35.08 -3.90
N THR A 929 -3.87 34.45 -2.95
CA THR A 929 -5.12 34.95 -2.36
C THR A 929 -4.93 36.07 -1.34
N ALA A 930 -3.83 36.07 -0.59
CA ALA A 930 -3.51 37.15 0.38
C ALA A 930 -2.94 38.39 -0.31
N ILE A 931 -2.17 38.21 -1.39
CA ILE A 931 -1.50 39.28 -2.14
C ILE A 931 -2.47 39.98 -3.13
N ARG A 932 -3.43 39.25 -3.72
CA ARG A 932 -4.33 39.78 -4.75
C ARG A 932 -5.09 41.06 -4.35
N PRO A 933 -5.68 41.18 -3.14
CA PRO A 933 -6.35 42.41 -2.72
C PRO A 933 -5.42 43.63 -2.66
N VAL A 934 -4.17 43.43 -2.23
CA VAL A 934 -3.15 44.48 -2.15
C VAL A 934 -2.75 44.96 -3.54
N ASN A 935 -2.53 44.03 -4.48
CA ASN A 935 -2.17 44.39 -5.86
C ASN A 935 -3.30 45.08 -6.63
N GLN A 936 -4.56 44.69 -6.38
CA GLN A 936 -5.73 45.29 -7.04
C GLN A 936 -6.01 46.72 -6.57
N THR A 937 -5.75 46.99 -5.29
CA THR A 937 -5.98 48.31 -4.69
C THR A 937 -4.75 49.23 -4.77
N GLY A 938 -3.55 48.67 -4.96
CA GLY A 938 -2.30 49.42 -4.96
C GLY A 938 -1.96 50.06 -3.60
N ALA A 939 -2.56 49.56 -2.52
CA ALA A 939 -2.50 50.18 -1.21
C ALA A 939 -2.45 49.12 -0.09
N CYS A 940 -2.15 49.55 1.14
CA CYS A 940 -2.12 48.69 2.33
C CYS A 940 -1.12 47.50 2.31
N GLU A 941 -0.11 47.50 1.43
CA GLU A 941 0.94 46.46 1.38
C GLU A 941 1.73 46.32 2.69
N GLU A 942 1.91 47.44 3.40
CA GLU A 942 2.63 47.52 4.67
C GLU A 942 1.90 46.79 5.81
N LEU A 943 0.56 46.80 5.78
CA LEU A 943 -0.25 46.09 6.78
C LEU A 943 -0.04 44.59 6.68
N LEU A 944 0.00 44.08 5.46
CA LEU A 944 0.22 42.66 5.21
C LEU A 944 1.64 42.26 5.60
N MET A 945 2.64 43.11 5.33
CA MET A 945 4.03 42.88 5.74
C MET A 945 4.19 42.89 7.27
N ASN A 946 3.65 43.89 7.96
CA ASN A 946 3.73 43.97 9.41
C ASN A 946 3.04 42.78 10.09
N TRP A 947 1.86 42.39 9.59
CA TRP A 947 1.17 41.19 10.07
C TRP A 947 2.02 39.94 9.87
N LEU A 948 2.62 39.76 8.69
CA LEU A 948 3.50 38.62 8.38
C LEU A 948 4.67 38.55 9.37
N ILE A 949 5.33 39.67 9.63
CA ILE A 949 6.47 39.73 10.57
C ILE A 949 6.03 39.37 11.99
N ILE A 950 4.89 39.89 12.46
CA ILE A 950 4.36 39.59 13.80
C ILE A 950 3.99 38.10 13.91
N GLN A 951 3.39 37.53 12.86
CA GLN A 951 3.05 36.09 12.83
C GLN A 951 4.29 35.21 12.84
N LEU A 952 5.29 35.55 12.02
CA LEU A 952 6.49 34.73 11.89
C LEU A 952 7.42 34.87 13.10
N SER A 953 7.60 36.08 13.62
CA SER A 953 8.41 36.29 14.83
C SER A 953 7.71 35.73 16.08
N GLY A 954 6.38 35.74 16.11
CA GLY A 954 5.59 35.46 17.32
C GLY A 954 5.81 36.50 18.42
N ARG A 955 6.41 37.66 18.10
CA ARG A 955 6.81 38.71 19.05
C ARG A 955 6.11 40.04 18.75
N PRO A 956 5.88 40.88 19.77
CA PRO A 956 5.24 42.18 19.60
C PRO A 956 6.16 43.20 18.90
N VAL A 957 5.55 44.21 18.30
CA VAL A 957 6.24 45.38 17.73
C VAL A 957 6.84 46.22 18.84
N LEU A 958 8.08 46.70 18.66
CA LEU A 958 8.72 47.67 19.55
C LEU A 958 8.68 49.06 18.92
N THR A 959 8.44 50.10 19.72
CA THR A 959 8.32 51.48 19.21
C THR A 959 9.26 52.43 19.94
N VAL A 960 9.97 53.28 19.20
CA VAL A 960 10.83 54.34 19.76
C VAL A 960 10.00 55.58 20.08
N ARG A 961 10.03 56.04 21.34
CA ARG A 961 9.39 57.30 21.77
C ARG A 961 10.44 58.39 21.95
N ASP A 962 10.14 59.58 21.46
CA ASP A 962 10.84 60.80 21.88
C ASP A 962 10.03 61.48 22.99
N SER A 963 10.67 61.75 24.12
CA SER A 963 10.09 62.42 25.28
C SER A 963 9.98 63.94 25.11
N ARG A 964 10.56 64.54 24.06
CA ARG A 964 10.58 66.00 23.82
C ARG A 964 9.50 66.51 22.86
N LEU A 965 8.81 65.63 22.14
CA LEU A 965 7.78 66.03 21.17
C LEU A 965 6.42 66.30 21.85
N THR A 966 5.99 67.56 21.77
CA THR A 966 4.63 68.00 22.14
C THR A 966 3.55 67.30 21.32
N ARG A 967 2.33 67.26 21.88
CA ARG A 967 1.14 66.47 21.47
C ARG A 967 0.67 66.55 20.00
N ALA A 968 1.30 67.36 19.15
CA ALA A 968 0.99 67.47 17.72
C ALA A 968 2.03 66.67 16.92
N SER A 969 1.85 65.34 16.88
CA SER A 969 2.80 64.43 16.24
C SER A 969 2.60 64.36 14.71
N PRO A 970 3.67 64.15 13.92
CA PRO A 970 3.62 63.86 12.48
C PRO A 970 2.84 62.58 12.11
N ALA A 971 2.32 61.82 13.09
CA ALA A 971 1.47 60.65 12.87
C ALA A 971 0.07 60.99 12.33
N SER A 972 -0.39 62.24 12.40
CA SER A 972 -1.76 62.61 12.01
C SER A 972 -2.02 62.57 10.49
N CYS A 973 -1.02 62.84 9.65
CA CYS A 973 -1.22 62.92 8.20
C CYS A 973 -1.33 61.55 7.49
N HIS A 974 -0.70 60.51 8.05
CA HIS A 974 -0.74 59.14 7.49
C HIS A 974 -1.82 58.27 8.11
N LEU A 975 -2.18 58.48 9.38
CA LEU A 975 -3.19 57.65 10.03
C LEU A 975 -4.55 57.76 9.32
N GLN A 976 -4.91 58.95 8.82
CA GLN A 976 -6.16 59.14 8.08
C GLN A 976 -6.17 58.45 6.73
N SER A 977 -5.11 58.58 5.91
CA SER A 977 -5.04 57.94 4.59
C SER A 977 -4.94 56.41 4.68
N SER A 978 -4.20 55.89 5.67
CA SER A 978 -4.12 54.46 5.95
C SER A 978 -5.40 53.88 6.57
N MET A 979 -6.13 54.64 7.40
CA MET A 979 -7.44 54.22 7.92
C MET A 979 -8.52 54.22 6.84
N VAL A 980 -8.46 55.15 5.88
CA VAL A 980 -9.35 55.15 4.71
C VAL A 980 -9.04 53.92 3.84
N CYS A 981 -7.76 53.65 3.54
CA CYS A 981 -7.35 52.43 2.84
C CYS A 981 -7.84 51.16 3.54
N TRP A 982 -7.69 51.09 4.87
CA TRP A 982 -8.18 49.96 5.66
C TRP A 982 -9.71 49.78 5.53
N LYS A 983 -10.47 50.87 5.69
CA LYS A 983 -11.93 50.83 5.58
C LYS A 983 -12.35 50.38 4.18
N ASP A 984 -11.76 50.94 3.14
CA ASP A 984 -12.06 50.60 1.74
C ASP A 984 -11.71 49.15 1.42
N LEU A 985 -10.55 48.67 1.89
CA LEU A 985 -10.09 47.32 1.63
C LEU A 985 -10.88 46.28 2.44
N SER A 986 -11.26 46.59 3.68
CA SER A 986 -12.14 45.74 4.49
C SER A 986 -13.58 45.66 3.94
N ALA A 987 -14.07 46.73 3.30
CA ALA A 987 -15.38 46.77 2.67
C ALA A 987 -15.41 46.00 1.33
N THR A 988 -14.36 46.12 0.53
CA THR A 988 -14.26 45.46 -0.79
C THR A 988 -13.84 43.99 -0.70
N HIS A 989 -13.09 43.60 0.33
CA HIS A 989 -12.55 42.25 0.50
C HIS A 989 -12.84 41.73 1.92
N PRO A 990 -14.06 41.23 2.19
CA PRO A 990 -14.51 40.87 3.54
C PRO A 990 -13.73 39.73 4.20
N TYR A 991 -12.96 38.96 3.42
CA TYR A 991 -12.06 37.90 3.90
C TYR A 991 -10.68 38.43 4.34
N PHE A 992 -10.31 39.67 4.01
CA PHE A 992 -9.03 40.26 4.39
C PHE A 992 -8.92 40.53 5.89
N THR A 993 -9.99 41.04 6.52
CA THR A 993 -10.05 41.27 7.97
C THR A 993 -9.88 39.96 8.76
N PRO A 994 -10.60 38.86 8.43
CA PRO A 994 -10.33 37.53 8.99
C PRO A 994 -8.88 37.04 8.83
N ILE A 995 -8.24 37.28 7.68
CA ILE A 995 -6.84 36.85 7.45
C ILE A 995 -5.90 37.54 8.43
N LEU A 996 -6.09 38.85 8.65
CA LEU A 996 -5.27 39.62 9.58
C LEU A 996 -5.62 39.32 11.04
N SER A 997 -6.91 39.14 11.35
CA SER A 997 -7.41 38.86 12.71
C SER A 997 -7.11 37.44 13.20
N ARG A 998 -6.71 36.52 12.31
CA ARG A 998 -6.24 35.16 12.63
C ARG A 998 -4.86 35.14 13.31
N GLY A 999 -4.21 36.29 13.43
CA GLY A 999 -3.00 36.43 14.21
C GLY A 999 -3.24 36.33 15.70
N ARG A 1000 -2.23 35.89 16.48
CA ARG A 1000 -2.28 36.01 17.95
C ARG A 1000 -2.55 37.46 18.34
N ALA A 1001 -3.75 37.73 18.87
CA ALA A 1001 -4.06 39.00 19.50
C ALA A 1001 -3.27 39.12 20.80
N PHE A 1002 -2.12 39.78 20.76
CA PHE A 1002 -1.51 40.29 21.98
C PHE A 1002 -2.19 41.62 22.31
N ARG A 1003 -2.71 41.77 23.54
CA ARG A 1003 -2.88 43.08 24.15
C ARG A 1003 -1.49 43.70 24.26
N ILE A 1004 -1.06 44.41 23.22
CA ILE A 1004 0.23 45.10 23.22
C ILE A 1004 -0.06 46.52 23.72
N ALA A 1005 0.15 46.74 25.01
CA ALA A 1005 0.63 48.05 25.41
C ALA A 1005 2.00 48.22 24.71
N PRO A 1006 2.23 49.26 23.90
CA PRO A 1006 3.55 49.49 23.33
C PRO A 1006 4.55 49.59 24.49
N TRP A 1007 5.49 48.63 24.58
CA TRP A 1007 6.65 48.80 25.44
C TRP A 1007 7.44 49.93 24.82
N THR A 1008 7.31 51.10 25.43
CA THR A 1008 7.97 52.31 24.97
C THR A 1008 9.25 52.42 25.77
N VAL A 1009 10.36 52.18 25.09
CA VAL A 1009 11.70 52.41 25.63
C VAL A 1009 11.90 53.92 25.61
N SER A 1010 11.76 54.56 26.78
CA SER A 1010 11.95 56.01 26.95
C SER A 1010 13.39 56.39 27.31
N SER A 1011 14.21 55.41 27.73
CA SER A 1011 15.65 55.52 27.92
C SER A 1011 16.30 54.13 27.82
N PHE A 1012 17.52 54.07 27.28
CA PHE A 1012 18.40 52.91 27.37
C PHE A 1012 19.29 53.08 28.62
N ASP A 1013 18.75 52.80 29.80
CA ASP A 1013 19.56 52.55 31.00
C ASP A 1013 19.66 51.04 31.26
#